data_AF-A0AAV9ZMW1-F1
#
_entry.id   AF-A0AAV9ZMW1-F1
#
_cell.length_a   1.000
_cell.length_b   1.000
_cell.length_c   1.000
_cell.angle_alpha   90.00
_cell.angle_beta   90.00
_cell.angle_gamma   90.00
#
_symmetry.space_group_name_H-M   'P 1'
#
loop_
_entity.id
_entity.type
_entity.pdbx_description
1 polymer ?
#
loop_
_entity_poly.entity_id
_entity_poly.type
_entity_poly.pdbx_seq_one_letter_code
_entity_poly.pdbx_strand_id
1 'polypeptide(L)'
;MAENTSEPPIKPVRSYKKIPTLRTVASLDSIRTQSAPSASTTSAVLSGLSLPSQIQHRAAPRTPWTKMDDVLRQYGFDSLGEFFTILFYHRTRGVPDPRTKRHRHVVASFLQGRSKFKMADLITLLYDHPKSRAKPTSADAALKFSPHKPLTQIYCARPCLSSWATRLVGNHAYYRVGKLAHKGNSDKRARRHLRATTNGRTPRTEVVEWEDVSFSMEELAQQYKDEDEFVWYLTECFAGSRKDGKVVVKKNRPHPVIQVGAISSFLVSRNQYASGDLALPLGIWLFSTQAHVDIKRVFSRLGYAVSDPTARAALNSLTDSDMNTLHASVGDAMERVDADEAKIIDNIQRYVRVYEHGLGKESELKVGTACTILHLENCKPGAFRADDHIARVIAQDRQKMTTESLYKSIDWAHNDQILELHFVRILVEFIPLLNHYSSVVSARFRTMLAKHRIPVHKSVLQPLGTNTEREVENKGMYNALLDFDKQMGVDPKKCDNILSWVRGDGASHATVTRLKRILATTPDIYSSFRNVITTPELWHTKATDLNSCASNHYGPAAAKDPSSLSRSSNATNMKRPTDLKKCDFYPTSRSMTMIYQARVLDCWRLILGCDDELLSHFEELVKHDALPSFDDLLEQASILRERYACQGAYQQSLDKADQDAASTETKFPVGSPWSPVFTSEVPSFPANVDVDMPAVEEDAGRIERNSGSDPEPEPSTTSPPQTRGRKGKKVKGPTIHVESPDFDGDRVLSNAVLFLMEFSWWTELNYAIPEGDIGRVLEILKIYIFTFGGTSNQNYMAYLLDLYTLLEFECSPDLKEAILNNFILNLRGEDGHGVEGDVVQEWNNKWLQGFSGRCGGEFDDTFYRKTISPNVLHFLKMKEDIESAFDLKRRGKSHTSPHLRNETKILLKLYRDEELHTFRSGRSMGHAAVNRFDRGYQRLDGEKKLKEYLERTGEYAEMLCDMEVIRSGAYTAMRRSELSDPFPSPPKSNSPVPATNNPESALNNDPSPTLSSDTSIPESPGDADDADDESDEEDNSDQPLESGSDLTVVIDSKTGKMSDEWYEEDEFAVMLGKAVDNGGDGDSDSEDEEPESDQYESESEGEE
;
A
#
# COMPACT_ATOMS: atom_id res chain seq x y z
N MET A 1 -11.16 28.66 -40.06
CA MET A 1 -10.38 28.11 -41.20
C MET A 1 -9.86 26.76 -40.70
N ALA A 2 -10.45 25.59 -40.98
CA ALA A 2 -11.38 25.14 -42.02
C ALA A 2 -10.74 24.82 -43.39
N GLU A 3 -10.44 23.53 -43.60
CA GLU A 3 -10.65 22.69 -44.81
C GLU A 3 -10.54 21.22 -44.34
N ASN A 4 -11.48 20.29 -44.52
CA ASN A 4 -12.26 19.77 -45.67
C ASN A 4 -11.55 18.68 -46.51
N THR A 5 -11.99 17.42 -46.32
CA THR A 5 -12.31 16.47 -47.40
C THR A 5 -13.52 15.63 -46.97
N SER A 6 -14.29 15.07 -47.91
CA SER A 6 -15.68 14.64 -47.67
C SER A 6 -16.03 13.27 -48.27
N GLU A 7 -16.76 12.43 -47.51
CA GLU A 7 -17.41 11.21 -48.03
C GLU A 7 -18.95 11.30 -47.89
N PRO A 8 -19.74 10.79 -48.87
CA PRO A 8 -21.20 10.80 -48.84
C PRO A 8 -21.81 9.50 -48.24
N PRO A 9 -22.99 9.56 -47.59
CA PRO A 9 -23.56 8.43 -46.85
C PRO A 9 -24.53 7.56 -47.68
N ILE A 10 -24.64 6.26 -47.32
CA ILE A 10 -25.77 5.39 -47.69
C ILE A 10 -26.29 4.66 -46.43
N LYS A 11 -27.62 4.68 -46.22
CA LYS A 11 -28.33 4.04 -45.10
C LYS A 11 -29.49 3.15 -45.63
N PRO A 12 -30.17 2.34 -44.78
CA PRO A 12 -30.45 0.94 -45.12
C PRO A 12 -31.91 0.62 -45.50
N VAL A 13 -32.12 -0.62 -45.95
CA VAL A 13 -33.45 -1.26 -46.07
C VAL A 13 -33.44 -2.62 -45.35
N ARG A 14 -34.58 -3.03 -44.80
CA ARG A 14 -34.75 -4.17 -43.87
C ARG A 14 -35.76 -5.17 -44.42
N SER A 15 -35.56 -6.47 -44.13
CA SER A 15 -36.56 -7.57 -44.04
C SER A 15 -37.53 -7.88 -45.20
N TYR A 16 -37.78 -9.18 -45.46
CA TYR A 16 -39.14 -9.76 -45.54
C TYR A 16 -39.09 -11.30 -45.42
N LYS A 17 -40.22 -11.96 -45.09
CA LYS A 17 -40.32 -13.43 -44.89
C LYS A 17 -41.75 -13.93 -45.17
N LYS A 18 -41.91 -15.08 -45.83
CA LYS A 18 -43.15 -15.88 -46.07
C LYS A 18 -44.37 -15.23 -46.77
N ILE A 19 -44.82 -15.81 -47.90
CA ILE A 19 -46.23 -16.03 -48.31
C ILE A 19 -46.30 -17.36 -49.13
N PRO A 20 -47.38 -18.18 -49.11
CA PRO A 20 -47.45 -19.51 -49.78
C PRO A 20 -48.44 -19.67 -50.96
N THR A 21 -48.32 -20.81 -51.67
CA THR A 21 -49.36 -21.61 -52.40
C THR A 21 -50.20 -21.05 -53.59
N LEU A 22 -49.98 -21.68 -54.77
CA LEU A 22 -50.96 -22.26 -55.73
C LEU A 22 -52.21 -21.48 -56.23
N ARG A 23 -52.26 -21.13 -57.55
CA ARG A 23 -53.10 -21.78 -58.60
C ARG A 23 -53.09 -21.09 -60.00
N THR A 24 -52.75 -21.88 -61.03
CA THR A 24 -53.40 -22.13 -62.36
C THR A 24 -54.04 -21.03 -63.26
N VAL A 25 -53.92 -21.25 -64.60
CA VAL A 25 -54.81 -20.88 -65.76
C VAL A 25 -54.30 -19.84 -66.81
N ALA A 26 -53.67 -20.38 -67.87
CA ALA A 26 -53.87 -20.20 -69.34
C ALA A 26 -53.87 -18.85 -70.13
N SER A 27 -53.38 -18.97 -71.38
CA SER A 27 -53.84 -18.35 -72.66
C SER A 27 -53.18 -17.07 -73.24
N LEU A 28 -52.53 -17.26 -74.42
CA LEU A 28 -52.64 -16.58 -75.74
C LEU A 28 -53.30 -15.16 -75.84
N ASP A 29 -52.95 -14.26 -76.80
CA ASP A 29 -52.27 -14.46 -78.10
C ASP A 29 -51.66 -13.17 -78.77
N SER A 30 -50.87 -13.38 -79.83
CA SER A 30 -50.65 -12.51 -81.02
C SER A 30 -49.70 -11.29 -80.99
N ILE A 31 -49.34 -10.80 -82.20
CA ILE A 31 -48.27 -9.84 -82.56
C ILE A 31 -48.71 -9.06 -83.81
N ARG A 32 -48.31 -7.77 -84.02
CA ARG A 32 -48.10 -7.24 -85.39
C ARG A 32 -47.27 -5.93 -85.55
N THR A 33 -46.26 -5.98 -86.45
CA THR A 33 -45.81 -4.96 -87.48
C THR A 33 -45.40 -3.52 -87.05
N GLN A 34 -44.51 -2.73 -87.70
CA GLN A 34 -43.54 -2.77 -88.86
C GLN A 34 -42.68 -1.45 -88.82
N SER A 35 -41.67 -1.08 -89.63
CA SER A 35 -40.80 -1.70 -90.68
C SER A 35 -39.67 -0.73 -91.16
N ALA A 36 -38.52 -1.26 -91.63
CA ALA A 36 -37.71 -0.76 -92.79
C ALA A 36 -36.94 0.60 -92.68
N PRO A 37 -35.99 0.95 -93.62
CA PRO A 37 -34.91 0.15 -94.24
C PRO A 37 -33.55 0.92 -94.45
N SER A 38 -32.67 0.34 -95.32
CA SER A 38 -31.43 0.87 -95.98
C SER A 38 -30.07 0.60 -95.30
N ALA A 39 -28.89 0.55 -95.95
CA ALA A 39 -28.31 0.22 -97.28
C ALA A 39 -26.83 0.76 -97.27
N SER A 40 -25.82 0.42 -98.10
CA SER A 40 -25.70 -0.38 -99.35
C SER A 40 -24.26 -0.91 -99.62
N THR A 41 -24.13 -2.18 -100.10
CA THR A 41 -22.99 -2.77 -100.89
C THR A 41 -21.56 -2.64 -100.26
N THR A 42 -20.35 -2.96 -100.79
CA THR A 42 -19.69 -3.60 -101.98
C THR A 42 -18.25 -4.01 -101.48
N SER A 43 -17.33 -4.79 -102.08
CA SER A 43 -17.14 -5.79 -103.17
C SER A 43 -15.69 -6.36 -102.98
N ALA A 44 -15.14 -7.45 -103.54
CA ALA A 44 -15.54 -8.57 -104.41
C ALA A 44 -14.82 -9.87 -103.87
N VAL A 45 -14.16 -10.85 -104.52
CA VAL A 45 -13.71 -11.25 -105.89
C VAL A 45 -13.76 -12.82 -105.97
N LEU A 46 -13.39 -13.45 -107.10
CA LEU A 46 -13.32 -14.92 -107.33
C LEU A 46 -11.86 -15.44 -107.19
N SER A 47 -11.52 -16.75 -107.15
CA SER A 47 -12.17 -18.02 -107.54
C SER A 47 -11.62 -19.21 -106.71
N GLY A 48 -12.23 -20.40 -106.60
CA GLY A 48 -13.52 -20.88 -107.11
C GLY A 48 -13.50 -22.40 -107.37
N LEU A 49 -14.45 -23.17 -106.80
CA LEU A 49 -14.84 -24.53 -107.20
C LEU A 49 -16.20 -24.90 -106.55
N SER A 50 -16.86 -25.95 -107.04
CA SER A 50 -18.32 -26.14 -106.94
C SER A 50 -18.92 -26.52 -105.57
N LEU A 51 -20.04 -25.87 -105.29
CA LEU A 51 -21.30 -26.32 -104.63
C LEU A 51 -21.55 -27.86 -104.55
N PRO A 52 -22.40 -28.37 -103.62
CA PRO A 52 -23.60 -27.69 -103.12
C PRO A 52 -23.80 -27.54 -101.61
N SER A 53 -24.61 -26.53 -101.29
CA SER A 53 -25.11 -26.15 -99.98
C SER A 53 -26.00 -27.20 -99.30
N GLN A 54 -25.88 -27.31 -97.97
CA GLN A 54 -27.03 -27.55 -97.10
C GLN A 54 -27.13 -26.42 -96.06
N ILE A 55 -28.29 -25.75 -96.02
CA ILE A 55 -28.59 -24.74 -95.01
C ILE A 55 -29.08 -25.47 -93.75
N GLN A 56 -28.20 -25.66 -92.78
CA GLN A 56 -28.62 -26.13 -91.45
C GLN A 56 -29.14 -24.93 -90.64
N HIS A 57 -30.42 -25.00 -90.25
CA HIS A 57 -31.01 -24.06 -89.31
C HIS A 57 -30.21 -24.06 -88.00
N ARG A 58 -29.84 -22.89 -87.48
CA ARG A 58 -29.28 -22.77 -86.14
C ARG A 58 -30.33 -23.23 -85.12
N ALA A 59 -30.13 -24.43 -84.55
CA ALA A 59 -30.95 -24.93 -83.47
C ALA A 59 -30.96 -23.93 -82.28
N ALA A 60 -32.09 -23.86 -81.58
CA ALA A 60 -32.22 -23.02 -80.39
C ALA A 60 -31.10 -23.33 -79.37
N PRO A 61 -30.58 -22.32 -78.64
CA PRO A 61 -29.43 -22.52 -77.76
C PRO A 61 -29.79 -23.50 -76.64
N ARG A 62 -29.26 -24.74 -76.73
CA ARG A 62 -29.53 -25.83 -75.77
C ARG A 62 -29.43 -25.34 -74.32
N THR A 63 -30.38 -25.74 -73.49
CA THR A 63 -30.41 -25.38 -72.06
C THR A 63 -29.16 -25.93 -71.35
N PRO A 64 -28.74 -25.36 -70.21
CA PRO A 64 -27.62 -25.91 -69.43
C PRO A 64 -27.84 -27.39 -69.06
N TRP A 65 -29.09 -27.78 -68.81
CA TRP A 65 -29.49 -29.16 -68.52
C TRP A 65 -29.32 -30.09 -69.72
N THR A 66 -29.87 -29.76 -70.90
CA THR A 66 -29.69 -30.59 -72.10
C THR A 66 -28.23 -30.67 -72.56
N LYS A 67 -27.43 -29.61 -72.35
CA LYS A 67 -25.97 -29.66 -72.53
C LYS A 67 -25.27 -30.59 -71.54
N MET A 68 -25.78 -30.72 -70.30
CA MET A 68 -25.28 -31.69 -69.34
C MET A 68 -25.68 -33.12 -69.74
N ASP A 69 -26.92 -33.32 -70.19
CA ASP A 69 -27.37 -34.62 -70.71
C ASP A 69 -26.53 -35.07 -71.92
N ASP A 70 -26.16 -34.16 -72.83
CA ASP A 70 -25.23 -34.44 -73.93
C ASP A 70 -23.85 -34.89 -73.41
N VAL A 71 -23.31 -34.22 -72.39
CA VAL A 71 -22.01 -34.56 -71.77
C VAL A 71 -22.05 -35.89 -71.02
N LEU A 72 -23.17 -36.18 -70.34
CA LEU A 72 -23.40 -37.46 -69.65
C LEU A 72 -23.70 -38.61 -70.62
N ARG A 73 -24.14 -38.33 -71.85
CA ARG A 73 -24.31 -39.31 -72.93
C ARG A 73 -23.02 -39.57 -73.73
N GLN A 74 -22.13 -38.59 -73.80
CA GLN A 74 -20.78 -38.71 -74.39
C GLN A 74 -19.72 -39.11 -73.34
N TYR A 75 -20.17 -39.69 -72.22
CA TYR A 75 -19.35 -39.92 -71.05
C TYR A 75 -18.52 -41.21 -71.18
N GLY A 76 -17.24 -41.06 -71.51
CA GLY A 76 -16.29 -42.16 -71.71
C GLY A 76 -15.33 -42.40 -70.55
N PHE A 77 -15.79 -42.25 -69.30
CA PHE A 77 -15.04 -42.52 -68.06
C PHE A 77 -15.85 -43.46 -67.17
N ASP A 78 -15.21 -44.28 -66.35
CA ASP A 78 -15.88 -45.29 -65.52
C ASP A 78 -16.59 -44.67 -64.30
N SER A 79 -16.17 -43.47 -63.87
CA SER A 79 -16.82 -42.76 -62.77
C SER A 79 -16.66 -41.24 -62.84
N LEU A 80 -17.52 -40.50 -62.14
CA LEU A 80 -17.39 -39.04 -62.00
C LEU A 80 -16.11 -38.63 -61.27
N GLY A 81 -15.59 -39.48 -60.38
CA GLY A 81 -14.31 -39.26 -59.68
C GLY A 81 -13.11 -39.37 -60.62
N GLU A 82 -13.14 -40.28 -61.60
CA GLU A 82 -12.10 -40.41 -62.62
C GLU A 82 -12.05 -39.16 -63.53
N PHE A 83 -13.20 -38.72 -64.04
CA PHE A 83 -13.30 -37.48 -64.81
C PHE A 83 -12.75 -36.27 -64.02
N PHE A 84 -13.08 -36.15 -62.72
CA PHE A 84 -12.51 -35.08 -61.90
C PHE A 84 -11.00 -35.23 -61.70
N THR A 85 -10.48 -36.46 -61.58
CA THR A 85 -9.04 -36.73 -61.46
C THR A 85 -8.28 -36.28 -62.71
N ILE A 86 -8.84 -36.51 -63.90
CA ILE A 86 -8.27 -36.07 -65.18
C ILE A 86 -8.48 -34.56 -65.41
N LEU A 87 -9.65 -34.02 -65.05
CA LEU A 87 -9.96 -32.58 -65.16
C LEU A 87 -9.01 -31.75 -64.29
N PHE A 88 -8.77 -32.15 -63.04
CA PHE A 88 -7.90 -31.46 -62.09
C PHE A 88 -6.45 -31.98 -62.07
N TYR A 89 -6.06 -32.85 -63.02
CA TYR A 89 -4.71 -33.42 -63.11
C TYR A 89 -3.62 -32.36 -62.91
N HIS A 90 -2.77 -32.57 -61.91
CA HIS A 90 -1.62 -31.71 -61.61
C HIS A 90 -0.34 -32.30 -62.21
N ARG A 91 0.39 -31.49 -62.98
CA ARG A 91 1.61 -31.90 -63.68
C ARG A 91 2.77 -32.17 -62.71
N THR A 92 3.29 -33.39 -62.70
CA THR A 92 4.55 -33.71 -62.00
C THR A 92 5.75 -33.00 -62.65
N ARG A 93 6.65 -32.45 -61.84
CA ARG A 93 7.83 -31.70 -62.31
C ARG A 93 8.73 -32.62 -63.16
N GLY A 94 8.97 -32.25 -64.42
CA GLY A 94 9.78 -33.00 -65.39
C GLY A 94 8.99 -33.64 -66.55
N VAL A 95 7.76 -34.13 -66.31
CA VAL A 95 6.94 -34.80 -67.33
C VAL A 95 6.29 -33.77 -68.27
N PRO A 96 6.08 -34.02 -69.58
CA PRO A 96 5.24 -33.16 -70.42
C PRO A 96 3.81 -33.02 -69.87
N ASP A 97 3.17 -31.86 -70.05
CA ASP A 97 1.79 -31.64 -69.57
C ASP A 97 0.79 -32.16 -70.63
N PRO A 98 0.01 -33.23 -70.36
CA PRO A 98 -0.91 -33.80 -71.35
C PRO A 98 -2.13 -32.91 -71.63
N ARG A 99 -2.35 -31.87 -70.81
CA ARG A 99 -3.56 -31.04 -70.86
C ARG A 99 -3.45 -29.99 -71.97
N THR A 100 -4.50 -29.92 -72.81
CA THR A 100 -4.58 -28.92 -73.89
C THR A 100 -4.50 -27.49 -73.36
N LYS A 101 -4.08 -26.52 -74.22
CA LYS A 101 -4.03 -25.09 -73.84
C LYS A 101 -5.38 -24.61 -73.28
N ARG A 102 -6.50 -25.04 -73.88
CA ARG A 102 -7.87 -24.71 -73.44
C ARG A 102 -8.22 -25.33 -72.09
N HIS A 103 -7.91 -26.61 -71.88
CA HIS A 103 -8.12 -27.30 -70.60
C HIS A 103 -7.38 -26.60 -69.46
N ARG A 104 -6.08 -26.32 -69.65
CA ARG A 104 -5.26 -25.59 -68.66
C ARG A 104 -5.80 -24.19 -68.37
N HIS A 105 -6.21 -23.44 -69.38
CA HIS A 105 -6.79 -22.11 -69.20
C HIS A 105 -8.12 -22.13 -68.42
N VAL A 106 -9.03 -23.06 -68.74
CA VAL A 106 -10.33 -23.18 -68.05
C VAL A 106 -10.14 -23.57 -66.58
N VAL A 107 -9.30 -24.58 -66.30
CA VAL A 107 -9.05 -25.03 -64.92
C VAL A 107 -8.31 -23.96 -64.11
N ALA A 108 -7.30 -23.28 -64.70
CA ALA A 108 -6.65 -22.15 -64.04
C ALA A 108 -7.63 -21.01 -63.76
N SER A 109 -8.50 -20.64 -64.71
CA SER A 109 -9.51 -19.59 -64.52
C SER A 109 -10.52 -19.94 -63.42
N PHE A 110 -10.85 -21.21 -63.23
CA PHE A 110 -11.73 -21.67 -62.15
C PHE A 110 -11.02 -21.65 -60.78
N LEU A 111 -9.84 -22.26 -60.69
CA LEU A 111 -9.07 -22.33 -59.44
C LEU A 111 -8.57 -20.95 -58.97
N GLN A 112 -8.34 -20.00 -59.89
CA GLN A 112 -8.01 -18.60 -59.58
C GLN A 112 -9.24 -17.71 -59.29
N GLY A 113 -10.45 -18.28 -59.22
CA GLY A 113 -11.67 -17.54 -58.90
C GLY A 113 -12.11 -16.51 -59.95
N ARG A 114 -11.58 -16.59 -61.18
CA ARG A 114 -11.87 -15.67 -62.31
C ARG A 114 -13.14 -16.05 -63.08
N SER A 115 -13.72 -17.21 -62.78
CA SER A 115 -15.02 -17.67 -63.29
C SER A 115 -16.20 -17.08 -62.49
N LYS A 116 -17.38 -16.96 -63.13
CA LYS A 116 -18.62 -16.48 -62.47
C LYS A 116 -19.08 -17.36 -61.30
N PHE A 117 -18.77 -18.66 -61.37
CA PHE A 117 -18.98 -19.64 -60.30
C PHE A 117 -17.61 -20.04 -59.76
N LYS A 118 -17.43 -20.02 -58.45
CA LYS A 118 -16.14 -20.14 -57.75
C LYS A 118 -16.05 -21.48 -57.00
N MET A 119 -14.85 -21.78 -56.49
CA MET A 119 -14.64 -22.98 -55.66
C MET A 119 -15.49 -22.96 -54.38
N ALA A 120 -15.69 -21.79 -53.76
CA ALA A 120 -16.56 -21.65 -52.59
C ALA A 120 -18.01 -22.07 -52.91
N ASP A 121 -18.57 -21.57 -54.02
CA ASP A 121 -19.92 -21.91 -54.47
C ASP A 121 -20.06 -23.42 -54.75
N LEU A 122 -19.02 -24.07 -55.30
CA LEU A 122 -18.98 -25.51 -55.50
C LEU A 122 -18.96 -26.29 -54.18
N ILE A 123 -18.13 -25.87 -53.21
CA ILE A 123 -18.03 -26.51 -51.90
C ILE A 123 -19.36 -26.39 -51.15
N THR A 124 -19.97 -25.20 -51.13
CA THR A 124 -21.31 -24.99 -50.52
C THR A 124 -22.37 -25.83 -51.22
N LEU A 125 -22.41 -25.86 -52.56
CA LEU A 125 -23.35 -26.69 -53.32
C LEU A 125 -23.23 -28.18 -52.93
N LEU A 126 -22.00 -28.71 -52.90
CA LEU A 126 -21.73 -30.11 -52.52
C LEU A 126 -22.05 -30.40 -51.05
N TYR A 127 -21.71 -29.47 -50.15
CA TYR A 127 -21.98 -29.62 -48.72
C TYR A 127 -23.49 -29.60 -48.43
N ASP A 128 -24.25 -28.69 -49.06
CA ASP A 128 -25.68 -28.54 -48.80
C ASP A 128 -26.62 -29.49 -49.52
N HIS A 129 -26.16 -30.08 -50.62
CA HIS A 129 -26.92 -31.05 -51.40
C HIS A 129 -27.49 -32.20 -50.53
N PRO A 130 -28.80 -32.53 -50.63
CA PRO A 130 -29.41 -33.57 -49.79
C PRO A 130 -28.73 -34.94 -49.87
N LYS A 131 -28.10 -35.29 -51.01
CA LYS A 131 -27.41 -36.59 -51.19
C LYS A 131 -25.98 -36.64 -50.63
N SER A 132 -25.38 -35.53 -50.19
CA SER A 132 -24.07 -35.56 -49.51
C SER A 132 -24.19 -35.91 -48.02
N ARG A 133 -25.41 -35.84 -47.46
CA ARG A 133 -25.74 -36.18 -46.07
C ARG A 133 -25.77 -37.69 -45.87
N ALA A 134 -25.02 -38.19 -44.89
CA ALA A 134 -25.16 -39.56 -44.42
C ALA A 134 -26.56 -39.82 -43.84
N LYS A 135 -27.09 -41.05 -44.01
CA LYS A 135 -28.34 -41.48 -43.37
C LYS A 135 -28.12 -41.59 -41.85
N PRO A 136 -29.08 -41.22 -40.98
CA PRO A 136 -28.90 -41.31 -39.52
C PRO A 136 -28.45 -42.70 -39.01
N THR A 137 -28.87 -43.77 -39.68
CA THR A 137 -28.53 -45.17 -39.36
C THR A 137 -27.21 -45.67 -39.98
N SER A 138 -26.40 -44.80 -40.59
CA SER A 138 -25.11 -45.19 -41.20
C SER A 138 -23.94 -44.67 -40.37
N ALA A 139 -22.84 -45.44 -40.30
CA ALA A 139 -21.65 -45.08 -39.52
C ALA A 139 -21.12 -43.67 -39.86
N ASP A 140 -21.16 -43.28 -41.14
CA ASP A 140 -20.80 -41.95 -41.64
C ASP A 140 -21.58 -40.79 -40.98
N ALA A 141 -22.75 -41.02 -40.38
CA ALA A 141 -23.51 -39.98 -39.71
C ALA A 141 -22.84 -39.45 -38.44
N ALA A 142 -22.06 -40.30 -37.75
CA ALA A 142 -21.23 -39.95 -36.61
C ALA A 142 -19.87 -39.38 -37.02
N LEU A 143 -19.38 -39.65 -38.25
CA LEU A 143 -18.08 -39.22 -38.76
C LEU A 143 -18.03 -37.77 -39.25
N LYS A 144 -18.95 -36.90 -38.83
CA LYS A 144 -18.91 -35.46 -39.16
C LYS A 144 -17.83 -34.79 -38.32
N PHE A 145 -16.99 -33.95 -38.95
CA PHE A 145 -15.89 -33.25 -38.29
C PHE A 145 -14.85 -34.17 -37.61
N SER A 146 -14.79 -35.46 -37.97
CA SER A 146 -13.93 -36.46 -37.34
C SER A 146 -12.43 -36.16 -37.57
N PRO A 147 -11.64 -35.90 -36.51
CA PRO A 147 -10.22 -35.58 -36.68
C PRO A 147 -9.38 -36.79 -37.10
N HIS A 148 -9.61 -37.98 -36.51
CA HIS A 148 -8.67 -39.11 -36.64
C HIS A 148 -8.99 -40.12 -37.75
N LYS A 149 -10.26 -40.32 -38.13
CA LYS A 149 -10.65 -41.28 -39.19
C LYS A 149 -10.06 -40.88 -40.56
N PRO A 150 -9.38 -41.78 -41.30
CA PRO A 150 -8.87 -41.48 -42.63
C PRO A 150 -9.99 -41.07 -43.60
N LEU A 151 -9.79 -39.99 -44.36
CA LEU A 151 -10.81 -39.41 -45.25
C LEU A 151 -11.26 -40.37 -46.37
N THR A 152 -10.38 -41.29 -46.77
CA THR A 152 -10.67 -42.39 -47.71
C THR A 152 -11.63 -43.44 -47.16
N GLN A 153 -11.93 -43.41 -45.86
CA GLN A 153 -12.87 -44.30 -45.15
C GLN A 153 -14.16 -43.57 -44.74
N ILE A 154 -14.45 -42.40 -45.32
CA ILE A 154 -15.68 -41.62 -45.11
C ILE A 154 -16.36 -41.44 -46.48
N TYR A 155 -17.43 -42.19 -46.73
CA TYR A 155 -18.03 -42.30 -48.07
C TYR A 155 -18.97 -41.14 -48.40
N CYS A 156 -19.67 -40.61 -47.40
CA CYS A 156 -20.62 -39.52 -47.56
C CYS A 156 -19.88 -38.17 -47.64
N ALA A 157 -20.13 -37.42 -48.71
CA ALA A 157 -19.36 -36.20 -49.01
C ALA A 157 -19.47 -35.10 -47.92
N ARG A 158 -20.60 -34.92 -47.22
CA ARG A 158 -20.70 -33.91 -46.16
C ARG A 158 -19.83 -34.28 -44.94
N PRO A 159 -19.93 -35.48 -44.33
CA PRO A 159 -18.98 -35.93 -43.30
C PRO A 159 -17.50 -35.91 -43.73
N CYS A 160 -17.21 -36.27 -44.99
CA CYS A 160 -15.83 -36.26 -45.49
C CYS A 160 -15.28 -34.83 -45.62
N LEU A 161 -16.05 -33.90 -46.21
CA LEU A 161 -15.69 -32.49 -46.32
C LEU A 161 -15.54 -31.80 -44.95
N SER A 162 -16.43 -32.08 -43.98
CA SER A 162 -16.29 -31.49 -42.64
C SER A 162 -15.08 -32.05 -41.90
N SER A 163 -14.78 -33.34 -42.02
CA SER A 163 -13.57 -33.95 -41.43
C SER A 163 -12.28 -33.45 -42.07
N TRP A 164 -12.28 -33.21 -43.39
CA TRP A 164 -11.17 -32.55 -44.09
C TRP A 164 -10.95 -31.12 -43.58
N ALA A 165 -12.03 -30.35 -43.39
CA ALA A 165 -11.96 -29.01 -42.82
C ALA A 165 -11.43 -29.01 -41.38
N THR A 166 -11.90 -29.92 -40.50
CA THR A 166 -11.35 -30.09 -39.13
C THR A 166 -9.85 -30.31 -39.15
N ARG A 167 -9.36 -31.20 -40.02
CA ARG A 167 -7.93 -31.51 -40.16
C ARG A 167 -7.12 -30.31 -40.64
N LEU A 168 -7.64 -29.56 -41.61
CA LEU A 168 -6.99 -28.36 -42.14
C LEU A 168 -6.86 -27.28 -41.07
N VAL A 169 -7.95 -26.99 -40.35
CA VAL A 169 -8.01 -25.99 -39.26
C VAL A 169 -7.12 -26.41 -38.09
N GLY A 170 -7.22 -27.66 -37.63
CA GLY A 170 -6.44 -28.17 -36.50
C GLY A 170 -4.92 -28.19 -36.78
N ASN A 171 -4.51 -28.62 -37.98
CA ASN A 171 -3.10 -28.57 -38.38
C ASN A 171 -2.59 -27.13 -38.49
N HIS A 172 -3.42 -26.19 -38.93
CA HIS A 172 -3.05 -24.77 -38.97
C HIS A 172 -2.90 -24.20 -37.54
N ALA A 173 -3.85 -24.47 -36.64
CA ALA A 173 -3.78 -24.07 -35.24
C ALA A 173 -2.52 -24.59 -34.53
N TYR A 174 -2.20 -25.88 -34.69
CA TYR A 174 -0.99 -26.48 -34.13
C TYR A 174 0.29 -25.74 -34.58
N TYR A 175 0.38 -25.39 -35.87
CA TYR A 175 1.51 -24.65 -36.44
C TYR A 175 1.54 -23.19 -35.97
N ARG A 176 0.40 -22.49 -36.00
CA ARG A 176 0.28 -21.07 -35.63
C ARG A 176 0.58 -20.83 -34.14
N VAL A 177 -0.03 -21.59 -33.23
CA VAL A 177 0.28 -21.51 -31.79
C VAL A 177 1.73 -21.93 -31.50
N GLY A 178 2.26 -22.94 -32.22
CA GLY A 178 3.67 -23.29 -32.15
C GLY A 178 4.62 -22.18 -32.61
N LYS A 179 4.21 -21.35 -33.57
CA LYS A 179 4.98 -20.18 -34.03
C LYS A 179 4.93 -19.02 -33.02
N LEU A 180 3.77 -18.72 -32.45
CA LEU A 180 3.58 -17.70 -31.41
C LEU A 180 4.45 -17.96 -30.17
N ALA A 181 4.66 -19.23 -29.83
CA ALA A 181 5.42 -19.67 -28.66
C ALA A 181 6.95 -19.54 -28.81
N HIS A 182 7.46 -18.88 -29.86
CA HIS A 182 8.89 -18.66 -30.12
C HIS A 182 9.18 -17.18 -30.43
N LYS A 183 10.39 -16.67 -30.12
CA LYS A 183 10.75 -15.25 -30.37
C LYS A 183 10.58 -14.90 -31.85
N GLY A 184 9.86 -13.80 -32.11
CA GLY A 184 9.77 -13.18 -33.43
C GLY A 184 11.07 -12.46 -33.82
N ASN A 185 11.33 -12.32 -35.13
CA ASN A 185 12.55 -11.70 -35.66
C ASN A 185 12.55 -10.16 -35.62
N SER A 186 11.43 -9.54 -35.23
CA SER A 186 11.18 -8.10 -35.37
C SER A 186 11.17 -7.31 -34.05
N ASP A 187 11.14 -8.00 -32.92
CA ASP A 187 10.94 -7.38 -31.61
C ASP A 187 12.20 -7.47 -30.74
N LYS A 188 12.58 -6.33 -30.15
CA LYS A 188 13.77 -6.17 -29.29
C LYS A 188 13.47 -6.23 -27.80
N ARG A 189 12.20 -6.19 -27.37
CA ARG A 189 11.77 -6.34 -25.96
C ARG A 189 10.65 -7.39 -25.90
N ALA A 190 10.97 -8.60 -26.39
CA ALA A 190 10.01 -9.70 -26.57
C ALA A 190 9.58 -10.37 -25.23
N ARG A 191 8.84 -9.62 -24.40
CA ARG A 191 8.37 -9.90 -23.03
C ARG A 191 8.02 -11.37 -22.77
N ARG A 192 7.24 -11.99 -23.65
CA ARG A 192 6.92 -13.43 -23.67
C ARG A 192 8.06 -14.35 -23.24
N HIS A 193 9.29 -14.03 -23.64
CA HIS A 193 10.47 -14.87 -23.51
C HIS A 193 11.45 -14.50 -22.39
N LEU A 194 11.05 -13.64 -21.44
CA LEU A 194 11.86 -13.27 -20.27
C LEU A 194 12.29 -14.47 -19.43
N ARG A 195 13.33 -14.27 -18.60
CA ARG A 195 13.84 -15.28 -17.66
C ARG A 195 13.64 -14.87 -16.22
N ALA A 196 13.36 -15.87 -15.39
CA ALA A 196 13.51 -15.75 -13.94
C ALA A 196 14.99 -15.53 -13.56
N THR A 197 15.94 -16.20 -14.22
CA THR A 197 17.38 -16.05 -13.96
C THR A 197 18.22 -16.34 -15.22
N THR A 198 19.44 -15.82 -15.30
CA THR A 198 20.45 -16.34 -16.24
C THR A 198 21.13 -17.59 -15.69
N ASN A 199 21.17 -18.66 -16.49
CA ASN A 199 22.23 -19.66 -16.36
C ASN A 199 23.46 -19.17 -17.12
N GLY A 200 24.65 -19.21 -16.50
CA GLY A 200 25.91 -18.69 -17.10
C GLY A 200 26.38 -19.33 -18.42
N ARG A 201 25.59 -20.24 -19.00
CA ARG A 201 25.76 -20.80 -20.35
C ARG A 201 25.14 -19.94 -21.45
N THR A 202 24.30 -18.94 -21.12
CA THR A 202 23.58 -18.08 -22.08
C THR A 202 23.58 -16.61 -21.66
N PRO A 203 24.71 -15.87 -21.78
CA PRO A 203 24.88 -14.50 -21.29
C PRO A 203 24.21 -13.40 -22.17
N ARG A 204 23.28 -13.76 -23.06
CA ARG A 204 22.50 -12.83 -23.90
C ARG A 204 21.01 -13.11 -23.78
N THR A 205 20.53 -13.21 -22.54
CA THR A 205 19.11 -13.50 -22.27
C THR A 205 18.58 -12.43 -21.33
N GLU A 206 17.52 -11.72 -21.73
CA GLU A 206 16.86 -10.77 -20.84
C GLU A 206 16.29 -11.50 -19.63
N VAL A 207 16.53 -10.93 -18.44
CA VAL A 207 15.96 -11.34 -17.16
C VAL A 207 14.80 -10.40 -16.85
N VAL A 208 13.84 -10.83 -16.05
CA VAL A 208 12.69 -10.01 -15.65
C VAL A 208 13.12 -8.85 -14.75
N GLU A 209 12.75 -7.64 -15.15
CA GLU A 209 12.82 -6.40 -14.35
C GLU A 209 11.41 -6.04 -13.83
N TRP A 210 11.26 -5.16 -12.83
CA TRP A 210 9.91 -4.85 -12.30
C TRP A 210 8.99 -4.16 -13.33
N GLU A 211 9.55 -3.45 -14.33
CA GLU A 211 8.81 -2.98 -15.51
C GLU A 211 8.10 -4.13 -16.24
N ASP A 212 8.76 -5.29 -16.37
CA ASP A 212 8.24 -6.46 -17.07
C ASP A 212 7.17 -7.24 -16.29
N VAL A 213 6.90 -6.88 -15.03
CA VAL A 213 5.94 -7.59 -14.17
C VAL A 213 4.53 -7.03 -14.32
N SER A 214 4.36 -5.71 -14.53
CA SER A 214 3.05 -5.06 -14.68
C SER A 214 2.48 -5.22 -16.10
N PHE A 215 1.18 -5.50 -16.27
CA PHE A 215 0.58 -5.78 -17.59
C PHE A 215 -0.85 -5.24 -17.74
N SER A 216 -1.25 -4.93 -18.97
CA SER A 216 -2.66 -4.70 -19.34
C SER A 216 -3.22 -5.90 -20.11
N MET A 217 -4.42 -6.36 -19.73
CA MET A 217 -5.13 -7.41 -20.48
C MET A 217 -5.69 -6.92 -21.82
N GLU A 218 -5.86 -5.61 -22.01
CA GLU A 218 -6.21 -5.03 -23.32
C GLU A 218 -5.01 -5.06 -24.28
N GLU A 219 -3.82 -4.68 -23.80
CA GLU A 219 -2.58 -4.72 -24.59
C GLU A 219 -2.25 -6.16 -25.04
N LEU A 220 -2.31 -7.12 -24.11
CA LEU A 220 -2.09 -8.54 -24.42
C LEU A 220 -3.14 -9.10 -25.40
N ALA A 221 -4.40 -8.68 -25.29
CA ALA A 221 -5.45 -9.06 -26.23
C ALA A 221 -5.19 -8.53 -27.64
N GLN A 222 -4.80 -7.26 -27.75
CA GLN A 222 -4.49 -6.64 -29.03
C GLN A 222 -3.19 -7.20 -29.64
N GLN A 223 -2.15 -7.47 -28.83
CA GLN A 223 -0.92 -8.14 -29.26
C GLN A 223 -1.19 -9.52 -29.86
N TYR A 224 -1.90 -10.41 -29.14
CA TYR A 224 -2.18 -11.76 -29.66
C TYR A 224 -3.03 -11.75 -30.94
N LYS A 225 -3.93 -10.77 -31.07
CA LYS A 225 -4.76 -10.56 -32.26
C LYS A 225 -3.95 -10.07 -33.47
N ASP A 226 -2.98 -9.17 -33.27
CA ASP A 226 -2.15 -8.65 -34.36
C ASP A 226 -1.03 -9.62 -34.78
N GLU A 227 -0.49 -10.41 -33.85
CA GLU A 227 0.43 -11.51 -34.19
C GLU A 227 -0.28 -12.66 -34.93
N ASP A 228 -1.54 -12.96 -34.58
CA ASP A 228 -2.26 -14.15 -35.08
C ASP A 228 -3.80 -14.03 -35.03
N GLU A 229 -4.36 -13.26 -35.96
CA GLU A 229 -5.82 -13.15 -36.21
C GLU A 229 -6.53 -14.52 -36.26
N PHE A 230 -5.88 -15.56 -36.78
CA PHE A 230 -6.47 -16.90 -36.86
C PHE A 230 -6.57 -17.58 -35.48
N VAL A 231 -5.51 -17.53 -34.67
CA VAL A 231 -5.55 -18.06 -33.28
C VAL A 231 -6.55 -17.26 -32.44
N TRP A 232 -6.56 -15.93 -32.60
CA TRP A 232 -7.53 -15.06 -31.93
C TRP A 232 -8.98 -15.41 -32.30
N TYR A 233 -9.30 -15.49 -33.60
CA TYR A 233 -10.63 -15.89 -34.08
C TYR A 233 -11.03 -17.29 -33.59
N LEU A 234 -10.09 -18.23 -33.52
CA LEU A 234 -10.37 -19.58 -33.04
C LEU A 234 -10.70 -19.61 -31.55
N THR A 235 -10.01 -18.82 -30.71
CA THR A 235 -10.34 -18.72 -29.27
C THR A 235 -11.61 -17.89 -29.02
N GLU A 236 -11.88 -16.88 -29.85
CA GLU A 236 -13.16 -16.14 -29.85
C GLU A 236 -14.34 -17.09 -30.13
N CYS A 237 -14.17 -18.07 -31.02
CA CYS A 237 -15.19 -19.10 -31.28
C CYS A 237 -15.47 -20.04 -30.09
N PHE A 238 -14.60 -20.07 -29.07
CA PHE A 238 -14.82 -20.84 -27.83
C PHE A 238 -15.33 -19.97 -26.67
N ALA A 239 -14.82 -18.75 -26.51
CA ALA A 239 -15.16 -17.85 -25.39
C ALA A 239 -16.29 -16.85 -25.70
N GLY A 240 -16.41 -16.41 -26.96
CA GLY A 240 -17.29 -15.35 -27.41
C GLY A 240 -18.77 -15.77 -27.49
N SER A 241 -19.59 -15.26 -26.56
CA SER A 241 -21.05 -15.40 -26.65
C SER A 241 -21.61 -14.55 -27.79
N ARG A 242 -22.62 -15.05 -28.52
CA ARG A 242 -23.14 -14.39 -29.73
C ARG A 242 -24.62 -14.03 -29.62
N LYS A 243 -24.99 -12.82 -30.06
CA LYS A 243 -26.37 -12.30 -30.19
C LYS A 243 -26.55 -11.77 -31.61
N ASP A 244 -27.63 -12.17 -32.28
CA ASP A 244 -27.90 -11.84 -33.70
C ASP A 244 -26.72 -12.12 -34.65
N GLY A 245 -25.93 -13.16 -34.35
CA GLY A 245 -24.73 -13.55 -35.10
C GLY A 245 -23.46 -12.73 -34.80
N LYS A 246 -23.57 -11.62 -34.07
CA LYS A 246 -22.43 -10.81 -33.60
C LYS A 246 -21.94 -11.31 -32.25
N VAL A 247 -20.64 -11.16 -31.99
CA VAL A 247 -20.03 -11.45 -30.69
C VAL A 247 -20.35 -10.32 -29.70
N VAL A 248 -20.52 -10.67 -28.42
CA VAL A 248 -20.88 -9.74 -27.34
C VAL A 248 -19.88 -9.87 -26.20
N VAL A 249 -19.28 -8.75 -25.78
CA VAL A 249 -18.49 -8.67 -24.54
C VAL A 249 -19.46 -8.69 -23.36
N LYS A 250 -19.18 -9.52 -22.36
CA LYS A 250 -19.93 -9.57 -21.09
C LYS A 250 -19.18 -8.73 -20.05
N LYS A 251 -19.92 -8.05 -19.16
CA LYS A 251 -19.35 -7.42 -17.96
C LYS A 251 -18.64 -8.46 -17.08
N ASN A 252 -19.35 -9.55 -16.75
CA ASN A 252 -18.77 -10.65 -15.99
C ASN A 252 -18.13 -11.67 -16.94
N ARG A 253 -16.84 -11.97 -16.75
CA ARG A 253 -16.03 -12.86 -17.60
C ARG A 253 -15.98 -12.39 -19.07
N PRO A 254 -15.42 -11.19 -19.36
CA PRO A 254 -15.26 -10.70 -20.72
C PRO A 254 -14.42 -11.67 -21.57
N HIS A 255 -14.87 -11.97 -22.79
CA HIS A 255 -14.22 -13.00 -23.60
C HIS A 255 -12.76 -12.67 -24.02
N PRO A 256 -12.33 -11.42 -24.26
CA PRO A 256 -10.93 -11.12 -24.56
C PRO A 256 -9.97 -11.53 -23.43
N VAL A 257 -10.34 -11.27 -22.16
CA VAL A 257 -9.58 -11.71 -20.97
C VAL A 257 -9.45 -13.24 -20.92
N ILE A 258 -10.54 -13.96 -21.21
CA ILE A 258 -10.52 -15.43 -21.30
C ILE A 258 -9.64 -15.91 -22.45
N GLN A 259 -9.63 -15.22 -23.59
CA GLN A 259 -8.75 -15.54 -24.72
C GLN A 259 -7.27 -15.30 -24.39
N VAL A 260 -6.91 -14.19 -23.73
CA VAL A 260 -5.54 -13.91 -23.28
C VAL A 260 -5.03 -15.02 -22.35
N GLY A 261 -5.81 -15.38 -21.32
CA GLY A 261 -5.46 -16.47 -20.40
C GLY A 261 -5.32 -17.83 -21.11
N ALA A 262 -6.26 -18.17 -21.99
CA ALA A 262 -6.22 -19.42 -22.75
C ALA A 262 -5.04 -19.49 -23.74
N ILE A 263 -4.78 -18.40 -24.48
CA ILE A 263 -3.63 -18.31 -25.38
C ILE A 263 -2.34 -18.44 -24.58
N SER A 264 -2.14 -17.65 -23.51
CA SER A 264 -0.93 -17.74 -22.67
C SER A 264 -0.69 -19.16 -22.13
N SER A 265 -1.72 -19.85 -21.62
CA SER A 265 -1.61 -21.25 -21.18
C SER A 265 -1.16 -22.17 -22.32
N PHE A 266 -1.72 -22.01 -23.53
CA PHE A 266 -1.26 -22.75 -24.70
C PHE A 266 0.19 -22.41 -25.09
N LEU A 267 0.62 -21.15 -25.02
CA LEU A 267 2.00 -20.76 -25.34
C LEU A 267 3.00 -21.37 -24.35
N VAL A 268 2.73 -21.31 -23.04
CA VAL A 268 3.53 -21.96 -21.99
C VAL A 268 3.57 -23.48 -22.18
N SER A 269 2.45 -24.10 -22.55
CA SER A 269 2.37 -25.54 -22.86
C SER A 269 3.20 -25.95 -24.09
N ARG A 270 3.31 -25.07 -25.11
CA ARG A 270 4.15 -25.31 -26.30
C ARG A 270 5.63 -24.98 -26.06
N ASN A 271 5.93 -24.04 -25.17
CA ASN A 271 7.27 -23.64 -24.80
C ASN A 271 7.27 -23.10 -23.36
N GLN A 272 7.90 -23.83 -22.42
CA GLN A 272 8.01 -23.42 -21.00
C GLN A 272 8.65 -22.03 -20.80
N TYR A 273 9.38 -21.55 -21.81
CA TYR A 273 10.04 -20.25 -21.82
C TYR A 273 9.18 -19.10 -22.34
N ALA A 274 7.94 -19.35 -22.73
CA ALA A 274 6.98 -18.37 -23.23
C ALA A 274 6.03 -17.87 -22.11
N SER A 275 6.56 -17.61 -20.91
CA SER A 275 5.80 -17.33 -19.68
C SER A 275 5.67 -15.85 -19.32
N GLY A 276 6.46 -14.96 -19.93
CA GLY A 276 6.56 -13.55 -19.50
C GLY A 276 5.33 -12.68 -19.79
N ASP A 277 4.41 -13.12 -20.64
CA ASP A 277 3.20 -12.36 -20.98
C ASP A 277 2.18 -12.33 -19.82
N LEU A 278 2.09 -13.40 -19.03
CA LEU A 278 1.07 -13.52 -17.96
C LEU A 278 1.46 -14.53 -16.87
N ALA A 279 1.95 -15.71 -17.24
CA ALA A 279 2.21 -16.79 -16.28
C ALA A 279 3.34 -16.48 -15.28
N LEU A 280 4.35 -15.69 -15.67
CA LEU A 280 5.38 -15.22 -14.75
C LEU A 280 4.83 -14.16 -13.78
N PRO A 281 4.20 -13.06 -14.23
CA PRO A 281 3.47 -12.14 -13.35
C PRO A 281 2.50 -12.83 -12.38
N LEU A 282 1.60 -13.71 -12.85
CA LEU A 282 0.65 -14.41 -11.98
C LEU A 282 1.33 -15.39 -11.00
N GLY A 283 2.48 -15.96 -11.34
CA GLY A 283 3.26 -16.76 -10.41
C GLY A 283 3.92 -15.95 -9.29
N ILE A 284 4.35 -14.71 -9.59
CA ILE A 284 4.87 -13.76 -8.60
C ILE A 284 3.72 -13.19 -7.74
N TRP A 285 2.56 -12.89 -8.33
CA TRP A 285 1.36 -12.47 -7.59
C TRP A 285 0.85 -13.55 -6.62
N LEU A 286 0.76 -14.81 -7.07
CA LEU A 286 0.42 -15.92 -6.17
C LEU A 286 1.49 -16.14 -5.08
N PHE A 287 2.73 -15.69 -5.29
CA PHE A 287 3.75 -15.66 -4.24
C PHE A 287 3.48 -14.52 -3.25
N SER A 288 3.26 -13.28 -3.72
CA SER A 288 3.05 -12.10 -2.89
C SER A 288 1.75 -12.13 -2.08
N THR A 289 0.67 -12.71 -2.62
CA THR A 289 -0.58 -12.93 -1.86
C THR A 289 -0.50 -14.10 -0.87
N GLN A 290 0.68 -14.70 -0.67
CA GLN A 290 0.89 -15.91 0.12
C GLN A 290 -0.07 -17.07 -0.25
N ALA A 291 -0.42 -17.25 -1.53
CA ALA A 291 -1.33 -18.32 -1.93
C ALA A 291 -0.79 -19.71 -1.49
N HIS A 292 -1.69 -20.60 -1.06
CA HIS A 292 -1.32 -21.92 -0.58
C HIS A 292 -0.51 -22.69 -1.63
N VAL A 293 0.46 -23.51 -1.20
CA VAL A 293 1.42 -24.18 -2.10
C VAL A 293 0.71 -25.04 -3.15
N ASP A 294 -0.42 -25.66 -2.80
CA ASP A 294 -1.20 -26.46 -3.74
C ASP A 294 -1.97 -25.63 -4.77
N ILE A 295 -2.42 -24.42 -4.42
CA ILE A 295 -3.00 -23.47 -5.40
C ILE A 295 -1.93 -23.13 -6.45
N LYS A 296 -0.73 -22.76 -6.00
CA LYS A 296 0.43 -22.49 -6.89
C LYS A 296 0.76 -23.70 -7.77
N ARG A 297 0.77 -24.92 -7.21
CA ARG A 297 1.02 -26.18 -7.96
C ARG A 297 -0.07 -26.46 -9.00
N VAL A 298 -1.35 -26.25 -8.67
CA VAL A 298 -2.48 -26.44 -9.59
C VAL A 298 -2.45 -25.41 -10.72
N PHE A 299 -2.34 -24.13 -10.42
CA PHE A 299 -2.29 -23.07 -11.44
C PHE A 299 -1.07 -23.21 -12.35
N SER A 300 0.06 -23.69 -11.82
CA SER A 300 1.24 -24.02 -12.65
C SER A 300 1.02 -25.22 -13.56
N ARG A 301 0.29 -26.26 -13.10
CA ARG A 301 -0.11 -27.39 -13.96
C ARG A 301 -1.15 -27.02 -15.03
N LEU A 302 -1.94 -25.97 -14.80
CA LEU A 302 -2.87 -25.39 -15.79
C LEU A 302 -2.19 -24.42 -16.77
N GLY A 303 -0.90 -24.10 -16.60
CA GLY A 303 -0.16 -23.16 -17.42
C GLY A 303 -0.53 -21.68 -17.20
N TYR A 304 -1.32 -21.36 -16.17
CA TYR A 304 -1.70 -19.99 -15.82
C TYR A 304 -0.66 -19.30 -14.92
N ALA A 305 0.24 -20.05 -14.29
CA ALA A 305 1.31 -19.51 -13.44
C ALA A 305 2.63 -20.27 -13.67
N VAL A 306 3.77 -19.63 -13.37
CA VAL A 306 5.04 -20.36 -13.19
C VAL A 306 5.04 -21.12 -11.86
N SER A 307 6.00 -22.04 -11.67
CA SER A 307 6.14 -22.77 -10.40
C SER A 307 6.70 -21.87 -9.29
N ASP A 308 6.38 -22.16 -8.02
CA ASP A 308 6.87 -21.40 -6.87
C ASP A 308 8.41 -21.23 -6.85
N PRO A 309 9.25 -22.26 -7.13
CA PRO A 309 10.69 -22.07 -7.31
C PRO A 309 11.09 -21.12 -8.46
N THR A 310 10.28 -21.04 -9.52
CA THR A 310 10.52 -20.10 -10.64
C THR A 310 10.17 -18.67 -10.23
N ALA A 311 9.10 -18.47 -9.46
CA ALA A 311 8.75 -17.16 -8.90
C ALA A 311 9.81 -16.66 -7.91
N ARG A 312 10.32 -17.52 -7.01
CA ARG A 312 11.45 -17.19 -6.12
C ARG A 312 12.73 -16.86 -6.90
N ALA A 313 13.02 -17.61 -7.96
CA ALA A 313 14.17 -17.36 -8.81
C ALA A 313 14.07 -16.00 -9.52
N ALA A 314 12.88 -15.64 -10.01
CA ALA A 314 12.59 -14.32 -10.57
C ALA A 314 12.79 -13.21 -9.55
N LEU A 315 12.20 -13.35 -8.36
CA LEU A 315 12.32 -12.38 -7.27
C LEU A 315 13.77 -12.17 -6.81
N ASN A 316 14.60 -13.21 -6.82
CA ASN A 316 16.02 -13.06 -6.55
C ASN A 316 16.76 -12.23 -7.60
N SER A 317 16.35 -12.28 -8.88
CA SER A 317 16.93 -11.44 -9.94
C SER A 317 16.31 -10.05 -10.03
N LEU A 318 15.06 -9.87 -9.60
CA LEU A 318 14.45 -8.57 -9.37
C LEU A 318 15.22 -7.82 -8.27
N THR A 319 15.43 -8.47 -7.12
CA THR A 319 16.34 -7.98 -6.06
C THR A 319 17.73 -7.64 -6.61
N ASP A 320 18.34 -8.51 -7.42
CA ASP A 320 19.66 -8.22 -7.99
C ASP A 320 19.63 -6.98 -8.91
N SER A 321 18.56 -6.73 -9.66
CA SER A 321 18.43 -5.53 -10.51
C SER A 321 18.31 -4.25 -9.69
N ASP A 322 17.41 -4.25 -8.71
CA ASP A 322 17.13 -3.11 -7.84
C ASP A 322 18.38 -2.76 -6.99
N MET A 323 19.08 -3.78 -6.45
CA MET A 323 20.34 -3.60 -5.72
C MET A 323 21.47 -3.10 -6.61
N ASN A 324 21.61 -3.56 -7.86
CA ASN A 324 22.61 -3.01 -8.79
C ASN A 324 22.34 -1.53 -9.10
N THR A 325 21.07 -1.12 -9.13
CA THR A 325 20.67 0.28 -9.34
C THR A 325 21.02 1.14 -8.12
N LEU A 326 20.73 0.64 -6.91
CA LEU A 326 21.16 1.28 -5.66
C LEU A 326 22.69 1.39 -5.54
N HIS A 327 23.44 0.35 -5.91
CA HIS A 327 24.92 0.36 -5.89
C HIS A 327 25.50 1.39 -6.87
N ALA A 328 24.85 1.61 -8.00
CA ALA A 328 25.23 2.66 -8.95
C ALA A 328 24.94 4.06 -8.38
N SER A 329 23.76 4.28 -7.78
CA SER A 329 23.37 5.53 -7.10
C SER A 329 24.37 5.90 -6.01
N VAL A 330 24.56 5.02 -5.03
CA VAL A 330 25.50 5.18 -3.91
C VAL A 330 26.93 5.38 -4.41
N GLY A 331 27.35 4.62 -5.43
CA GLY A 331 28.67 4.76 -6.04
C GLY A 331 28.91 6.14 -6.67
N ASP A 332 27.95 6.61 -7.48
CA ASP A 332 28.02 7.93 -8.12
C ASP A 332 27.86 9.09 -7.12
N ALA A 333 27.12 8.91 -6.03
CA ALA A 333 27.04 9.88 -4.93
C ALA A 333 28.38 9.99 -4.19
N MET A 334 29.02 8.85 -3.89
CA MET A 334 30.31 8.80 -3.21
C MET A 334 31.47 9.38 -4.04
N GLU A 335 31.45 9.26 -5.37
CA GLU A 335 32.42 9.96 -6.25
C GLU A 335 32.18 11.50 -6.30
N ARG A 336 30.98 11.98 -5.97
CA ARG A 336 30.69 13.43 -5.81
C ARG A 336 30.99 13.97 -4.41
N VAL A 337 31.24 13.09 -3.43
CA VAL A 337 31.35 13.39 -2.00
C VAL A 337 30.06 14.02 -1.45
N ASP A 338 28.94 13.33 -1.71
CA ASP A 338 27.59 13.71 -1.28
C ASP A 338 26.78 12.44 -0.93
N ALA A 339 25.55 12.60 -0.43
CA ALA A 339 24.63 11.49 -0.18
C ALA A 339 23.30 11.66 -0.94
N ASP A 340 22.91 10.62 -1.69
CA ASP A 340 21.61 10.55 -2.38
C ASP A 340 20.60 9.68 -1.60
N GLU A 341 20.98 9.17 -0.43
CA GLU A 341 20.24 8.16 0.33
C GLU A 341 20.16 8.43 1.85
N ALA A 342 19.00 8.16 2.45
CA ALA A 342 18.82 8.03 3.89
C ALA A 342 18.29 6.64 4.27
N LYS A 343 18.63 6.16 5.46
CA LYS A 343 18.15 4.89 6.01
C LYS A 343 16.96 5.14 6.94
N ILE A 344 15.85 4.45 6.75
CA ILE A 344 14.75 4.33 7.72
C ILE A 344 14.85 2.93 8.30
N ILE A 345 15.14 2.82 9.59
CA ILE A 345 15.28 1.54 10.31
C ILE A 345 14.18 1.39 11.36
N ASP A 346 13.84 0.14 11.66
CA ASP A 346 12.93 -0.24 12.74
C ASP A 346 13.16 -1.72 13.12
N ASN A 347 12.76 -2.07 14.35
CA ASN A 347 12.74 -3.42 14.87
C ASN A 347 11.71 -4.29 14.13
N ILE A 348 12.09 -5.52 13.76
CA ILE A 348 11.14 -6.53 13.28
C ILE A 348 11.13 -7.74 14.23
N GLN A 349 9.98 -7.98 14.85
CA GLN A 349 9.79 -9.05 15.82
C GLN A 349 8.68 -10.01 15.42
N ARG A 350 8.78 -11.28 15.81
CA ARG A 350 7.75 -12.28 15.56
C ARG A 350 7.79 -13.38 16.61
N TYR A 351 6.65 -13.63 17.24
CA TYR A 351 6.48 -14.73 18.18
C TYR A 351 6.36 -16.08 17.44
N VAL A 352 7.25 -17.01 17.75
CA VAL A 352 7.26 -18.39 17.23
C VAL A 352 6.59 -19.28 18.27
N ARG A 353 5.25 -19.33 18.22
CA ARG A 353 4.46 -20.18 19.11
C ARG A 353 4.72 -21.67 18.82
N VAL A 354 5.10 -22.41 19.85
CA VAL A 354 5.20 -23.88 19.82
C VAL A 354 3.81 -24.50 19.97
N TYR A 355 3.37 -25.25 18.95
CA TYR A 355 2.09 -25.98 18.96
C TYR A 355 2.20 -27.38 19.59
N GLU A 356 3.40 -27.95 19.68
CA GLU A 356 3.67 -29.25 20.29
C GLU A 356 4.68 -29.09 21.43
N HIS A 357 4.22 -28.93 22.67
CA HIS A 357 5.11 -28.78 23.82
C HIS A 357 5.99 -30.03 24.05
N GLY A 358 7.23 -29.81 24.46
CA GLY A 358 8.21 -30.85 24.77
C GLY A 358 9.50 -30.28 25.36
N LEU A 359 10.37 -31.13 25.87
CA LEU A 359 11.67 -30.71 26.41
C LEU A 359 12.49 -29.97 25.34
N GLY A 360 12.82 -28.71 25.60
CA GLY A 360 13.55 -27.85 24.64
C GLY A 360 12.70 -27.26 23.51
N LYS A 361 11.36 -27.36 23.58
CA LYS A 361 10.43 -26.65 22.67
C LYS A 361 9.65 -25.58 23.46
N GLU A 362 10.24 -24.40 23.60
CA GLU A 362 9.61 -23.21 24.18
C GLU A 362 9.22 -22.23 23.07
N SER A 363 8.25 -21.34 23.33
CA SER A 363 7.85 -20.33 22.33
C SER A 363 8.81 -19.15 22.41
N GLU A 364 9.33 -18.72 21.25
CA GLU A 364 10.45 -17.78 21.16
C GLU A 364 10.01 -16.49 20.46
N LEU A 365 10.29 -15.33 21.07
CA LEU A 365 10.21 -14.04 20.37
C LEU A 365 11.48 -13.86 19.54
N LYS A 366 11.38 -14.09 18.23
CA LYS A 366 12.45 -13.75 17.30
C LYS A 366 12.45 -12.26 17.04
N VAL A 367 13.64 -11.68 16.98
CA VAL A 367 13.88 -10.23 16.86
C VAL A 367 14.98 -10.02 15.81
N GLY A 368 14.89 -8.92 15.06
CA GLY A 368 15.86 -8.53 14.05
C GLY A 368 15.67 -7.05 13.67
N THR A 369 16.49 -6.54 12.76
CA THR A 369 16.36 -5.16 12.27
C THR A 369 15.98 -5.14 10.80
N ALA A 370 15.04 -4.27 10.43
CA ALA A 370 14.65 -3.98 9.05
C ALA A 370 15.13 -2.59 8.62
N CYS A 371 15.26 -2.36 7.32
CA CYS A 371 15.71 -1.09 6.77
C CYS A 371 15.10 -0.84 5.38
N THR A 372 14.58 0.37 5.17
CA THR A 372 14.20 0.89 3.86
C THR A 372 15.06 2.11 3.54
N ILE A 373 15.68 2.12 2.37
CA ILE A 373 16.38 3.29 1.84
C ILE A 373 15.37 4.26 1.23
N LEU A 374 15.46 5.52 1.64
CA LEU A 374 14.85 6.66 0.98
C LEU A 374 15.88 7.28 0.03
N HIS A 375 15.55 7.40 -1.26
CA HIS A 375 16.31 8.28 -2.15
C HIS A 375 15.91 9.74 -1.89
N LEU A 376 16.91 10.61 -1.78
CA LEU A 376 16.75 11.99 -1.36
C LEU A 376 16.51 12.91 -2.56
N GLU A 377 15.42 13.67 -2.52
CA GLU A 377 15.11 14.69 -3.53
C GLU A 377 15.38 16.12 -3.03
N ASN A 378 15.56 17.05 -3.96
CA ASN A 378 15.73 18.49 -3.68
C ASN A 378 16.92 18.83 -2.75
N CYS A 379 17.96 17.99 -2.74
CA CYS A 379 19.23 18.24 -2.07
C CYS A 379 20.15 19.14 -2.92
N LYS A 380 20.95 19.98 -2.27
CA LYS A 380 21.98 20.80 -2.91
C LYS A 380 23.34 20.08 -2.88
N PRO A 381 24.18 20.21 -3.93
CA PRO A 381 25.50 19.56 -3.96
C PRO A 381 26.39 19.95 -2.77
N GLY A 382 26.82 18.95 -2.01
CA GLY A 382 27.64 19.10 -0.81
C GLY A 382 26.84 19.42 0.46
N ALA A 383 25.53 19.17 0.49
CA ALA A 383 24.72 19.31 1.70
C ALA A 383 25.16 18.29 2.78
N PHE A 384 25.44 17.04 2.40
CA PHE A 384 25.76 15.95 3.34
C PHE A 384 27.26 15.87 3.68
N ARG A 385 27.91 17.01 3.93
CA ARG A 385 29.34 17.07 4.32
C ARG A 385 29.55 16.80 5.80
N ALA A 386 30.38 15.81 6.11
CA ALA A 386 30.68 15.46 7.50
C ALA A 386 31.58 16.50 8.18
N ASP A 387 32.55 17.09 7.47
CA ASP A 387 33.48 18.08 8.02
C ASP A 387 32.79 19.35 8.54
N ASP A 388 31.86 19.92 7.77
CA ASP A 388 31.08 21.10 8.18
C ASP A 388 30.15 20.79 9.38
N HIS A 389 29.47 19.64 9.40
CA HIS A 389 28.66 19.22 10.55
C HIS A 389 29.51 19.01 11.80
N ILE A 390 30.60 18.25 11.72
CA ILE A 390 31.51 17.99 12.85
C ILE A 390 32.11 19.32 13.37
N ALA A 391 32.48 20.25 12.49
CA ALA A 391 32.96 21.57 12.87
C ALA A 391 31.90 22.39 13.64
N ARG A 392 30.62 22.32 13.26
CA ARG A 392 29.51 22.98 14.01
C ARG A 392 29.27 22.34 15.37
N VAL A 393 29.36 21.01 15.46
CA VAL A 393 29.27 20.30 16.75
C VAL A 393 30.39 20.76 17.69
N ILE A 394 31.63 20.81 17.19
CA ILE A 394 32.81 21.28 17.93
C ILE A 394 32.70 22.78 18.30
N ALA A 395 32.09 23.61 17.45
CA ALA A 395 31.86 25.03 17.74
C ALA A 395 30.91 25.27 18.93
N GLN A 396 30.16 24.25 19.37
CA GLN A 396 29.30 24.26 20.56
C GLN A 396 28.28 25.41 20.62
N ASP A 397 27.82 25.95 19.49
CA ASP A 397 26.87 27.07 19.46
C ASP A 397 25.57 26.79 20.25
N ARG A 398 25.18 25.51 20.37
CA ARG A 398 24.07 25.03 21.21
C ARG A 398 24.17 25.45 22.69
N GLN A 399 25.38 25.68 23.23
CA GLN A 399 25.60 26.08 24.63
C GLN A 399 25.04 27.48 24.96
N LYS A 400 24.63 28.25 23.94
CA LYS A 400 23.93 29.53 24.09
C LYS A 400 22.43 29.34 24.38
N MET A 401 21.90 28.12 24.23
CA MET A 401 20.48 27.81 24.42
C MET A 401 20.08 27.85 25.89
N THR A 402 18.98 28.56 26.16
CA THR A 402 18.28 28.63 27.45
C THR A 402 16.80 28.28 27.24
N THR A 403 16.11 27.87 28.31
CA THR A 403 14.67 27.54 28.27
C THR A 403 13.83 28.69 27.72
N GLU A 404 14.16 29.91 28.12
CA GLU A 404 13.57 31.17 27.62
C GLU A 404 13.84 31.39 26.11
N SER A 405 15.05 31.07 25.61
CA SER A 405 15.34 31.19 24.18
C SER A 405 14.63 30.12 23.33
N LEU A 406 14.45 28.91 23.89
CA LEU A 406 13.70 27.83 23.25
C LEU A 406 12.20 28.17 23.20
N TYR A 407 11.64 28.70 24.30
CA TYR A 407 10.27 29.19 24.37
C TYR A 407 9.99 30.31 23.35
N LYS A 408 10.96 31.21 23.14
CA LYS A 408 10.92 32.28 22.14
C LYS A 408 11.23 31.83 20.70
N SER A 409 11.65 30.59 20.49
CA SER A 409 11.83 30.02 19.15
C SER A 409 10.53 29.44 18.56
N ILE A 410 9.52 29.22 19.40
CA ILE A 410 8.17 28.84 18.99
C ILE A 410 7.46 30.07 18.42
N ASP A 411 6.90 29.95 17.22
CA ASP A 411 6.11 31.00 16.61
C ASP A 411 4.66 30.97 17.11
N TRP A 412 4.47 31.46 18.34
CA TRP A 412 3.17 31.47 19.02
C TRP A 412 2.07 32.16 18.19
N ALA A 413 2.39 33.30 17.56
CA ALA A 413 1.42 34.04 16.75
C ALA A 413 0.99 33.29 15.48
N HIS A 414 1.86 32.44 14.91
CA HIS A 414 1.49 31.53 13.83
C HIS A 414 0.68 30.33 14.34
N ASN A 415 1.10 29.71 15.45
CA ASN A 415 0.36 28.60 16.07
C ASN A 415 -1.07 29.03 16.48
N ASP A 416 -1.24 30.24 17.01
CA ASP A 416 -2.53 30.82 17.35
C ASP A 416 -3.47 30.88 16.13
N GLN A 417 -3.01 31.42 15.00
CA GLN A 417 -3.78 31.48 13.75
C GLN A 417 -4.10 30.08 13.18
N ILE A 418 -3.22 29.10 13.40
CA ILE A 418 -3.46 27.68 13.04
C ILE A 418 -4.59 27.08 13.88
N LEU A 419 -4.58 27.30 15.19
CA LEU A 419 -5.64 26.86 16.11
C LEU A 419 -6.99 27.51 15.77
N GLU A 420 -6.99 28.82 15.49
CA GLU A 420 -8.16 29.58 15.05
C GLU A 420 -8.74 29.02 13.75
N LEU A 421 -7.88 28.72 12.76
CA LEU A 421 -8.30 28.13 11.50
C LEU A 421 -8.83 26.70 11.65
N HIS A 422 -8.31 25.90 12.60
CA HIS A 422 -8.88 24.59 12.96
C HIS A 422 -10.27 24.72 13.61
N PHE A 423 -10.49 25.73 14.45
CA PHE A 423 -11.81 26.00 15.03
C PHE A 423 -12.83 26.36 13.94
N VAL A 424 -12.45 27.17 12.95
CA VAL A 424 -13.28 27.43 11.75
C VAL A 424 -13.48 26.14 10.93
N ARG A 425 -12.42 25.34 10.70
CA ARG A 425 -12.51 24.08 9.92
C ARG A 425 -13.55 23.13 10.51
N ILE A 426 -13.53 22.91 11.82
CA ILE A 426 -14.45 21.99 12.51
C ILE A 426 -15.91 22.46 12.36
N LEU A 427 -16.17 23.77 12.44
CA LEU A 427 -17.50 24.32 12.19
C LEU A 427 -17.94 24.15 10.73
N VAL A 428 -17.03 24.42 9.78
CA VAL A 428 -17.26 24.27 8.33
C VAL A 428 -17.51 22.83 7.92
N GLU A 429 -16.80 21.87 8.52
CA GLU A 429 -16.96 20.42 8.30
C GLU A 429 -18.27 19.89 8.92
N PHE A 430 -18.71 20.45 10.05
CA PHE A 430 -19.92 20.03 10.75
C PHE A 430 -21.22 20.63 10.19
N ILE A 431 -21.20 21.88 9.70
CA ILE A 431 -22.38 22.60 9.22
C ILE A 431 -22.45 22.54 7.68
N PRO A 432 -23.38 21.77 7.06
CA PRO A 432 -23.34 21.53 5.61
C PRO A 432 -23.53 22.78 4.75
N LEU A 433 -24.14 23.83 5.30
CA LEU A 433 -24.35 25.14 4.66
C LEU A 433 -23.02 25.90 4.47
N LEU A 434 -22.01 25.65 5.32
CA LEU A 434 -20.70 26.31 5.31
C LEU A 434 -19.66 25.58 4.43
N ASN A 435 -19.95 24.39 3.88
CA ASN A 435 -19.04 23.60 3.01
C ASN A 435 -18.38 24.40 1.87
N HIS A 436 -19.00 25.50 1.42
CA HIS A 436 -18.42 26.36 0.39
C HIS A 436 -17.11 27.02 0.83
N TYR A 437 -16.90 27.21 2.14
CA TYR A 437 -15.66 27.72 2.73
C TYR A 437 -14.54 26.68 2.87
N SER A 438 -14.78 25.37 2.70
CA SER A 438 -13.73 24.34 2.91
C SER A 438 -12.50 24.59 2.00
N SER A 439 -12.73 24.97 0.74
CA SER A 439 -11.67 25.36 -0.19
C SER A 439 -10.87 26.60 0.26
N VAL A 440 -11.50 27.53 0.98
CA VAL A 440 -10.84 28.72 1.56
C VAL A 440 -9.99 28.32 2.77
N VAL A 441 -10.49 27.44 3.63
CA VAL A 441 -9.74 26.88 4.77
C VAL A 441 -8.47 26.18 4.27
N SER A 442 -8.62 25.26 3.30
CA SER A 442 -7.51 24.56 2.66
C SER A 442 -6.47 25.53 2.08
N ALA A 443 -6.93 26.55 1.34
CA ALA A 443 -6.04 27.56 0.77
C ALA A 443 -5.28 28.38 1.83
N ARG A 444 -5.92 28.75 2.96
CA ARG A 444 -5.26 29.49 4.06
C ARG A 444 -4.12 28.67 4.69
N PHE A 445 -4.35 27.38 4.98
CA PHE A 445 -3.30 26.47 5.46
C PHE A 445 -2.14 26.31 4.45
N ARG A 446 -2.46 26.17 3.15
CA ARG A 446 -1.46 25.96 2.08
C ARG A 446 -0.71 27.21 1.62
N THR A 447 -1.10 28.40 2.07
CA THR A 447 -0.50 29.67 1.60
C THR A 447 -0.14 30.61 2.75
N MET A 448 -1.12 31.24 3.40
CA MET A 448 -0.91 32.27 4.43
C MET A 448 -0.26 31.71 5.69
N LEU A 449 -0.61 30.49 6.09
CA LEU A 449 -0.08 29.83 7.29
C LEU A 449 0.94 28.73 6.95
N ALA A 450 1.35 28.58 5.69
CA ALA A 450 2.37 27.61 5.31
C ALA A 450 3.75 28.01 5.85
N LYS A 451 4.54 27.03 6.33
CA LYS A 451 5.89 27.28 6.87
C LYS A 451 6.99 26.72 5.98
N HIS A 452 7.02 25.41 5.78
CA HIS A 452 7.94 24.73 4.86
C HIS A 452 7.19 23.55 4.25
N ARG A 453 6.47 23.82 3.15
CA ARG A 453 5.83 22.77 2.36
C ARG A 453 6.89 22.10 1.47
N ILE A 454 7.04 20.79 1.63
CA ILE A 454 7.86 19.96 0.77
C ILE A 454 7.29 20.01 -0.66
N PRO A 455 8.12 20.16 -1.71
CA PRO A 455 7.65 20.09 -3.09
C PRO A 455 6.98 18.74 -3.36
N VAL A 456 5.78 18.74 -3.96
CA VAL A 456 5.02 17.51 -4.25
C VAL A 456 5.78 16.68 -5.29
N HIS A 457 6.36 15.57 -4.82
CA HIS A 457 7.09 14.57 -5.58
C HIS A 457 6.68 13.17 -5.09
N LYS A 458 7.08 12.11 -5.79
CA LYS A 458 6.83 10.72 -5.37
C LYS A 458 8.11 10.14 -4.80
N SER A 459 8.19 10.01 -3.48
CA SER A 459 9.38 9.47 -2.80
C SER A 459 9.71 8.07 -3.30
N VAL A 460 10.96 7.85 -3.69
CA VAL A 460 11.45 6.56 -4.18
C VAL A 460 12.10 5.80 -3.02
N LEU A 461 11.65 4.57 -2.80
CA LEU A 461 12.03 3.74 -1.65
C LEU A 461 12.57 2.38 -2.10
N GLN A 462 13.66 1.93 -1.49
CA GLN A 462 14.24 0.62 -1.71
C GLN A 462 14.45 -0.15 -0.39
N PRO A 463 13.62 -1.15 -0.08
CA PRO A 463 13.82 -2.04 1.06
C PRO A 463 15.12 -2.85 0.93
N LEU A 464 15.83 -3.06 2.03
CA LEU A 464 17.01 -3.93 2.10
C LEU A 464 16.65 -5.33 2.60
N GLY A 465 17.64 -6.21 2.65
CA GLY A 465 17.55 -7.46 3.38
C GLY A 465 17.65 -7.25 4.89
N THR A 466 16.70 -7.75 5.65
CA THR A 466 16.72 -7.80 7.12
C THR A 466 17.94 -8.55 7.68
N ASN A 467 18.20 -8.33 8.97
CA ASN A 467 19.19 -9.07 9.75
C ASN A 467 18.58 -9.55 11.09
N THR A 468 19.33 -10.36 11.84
CA THR A 468 19.00 -10.92 13.17
C THR A 468 19.51 -10.06 14.33
N GLU A 469 20.07 -8.89 14.04
CA GLU A 469 20.64 -8.01 15.06
C GLU A 469 19.51 -7.20 15.74
N ARG A 470 19.69 -6.90 17.02
CA ARG A 470 18.71 -6.16 17.83
C ARG A 470 19.10 -4.69 17.94
N GLU A 471 18.35 -3.81 17.29
CA GLU A 471 18.72 -2.38 17.22
C GLU A 471 18.71 -1.65 18.59
N VAL A 472 17.98 -2.12 19.60
CA VAL A 472 18.05 -1.58 20.97
C VAL A 472 19.34 -1.92 21.72
N GLU A 473 20.10 -2.92 21.25
CA GLU A 473 21.39 -3.33 21.80
C GLU A 473 22.53 -2.62 21.04
N ASN A 474 23.50 -2.04 21.76
CA ASN A 474 24.63 -1.32 21.14
C ASN A 474 25.35 -2.15 20.05
N LYS A 475 25.67 -3.41 20.37
CA LYS A 475 26.34 -4.31 19.42
C LYS A 475 25.43 -4.64 18.22
N GLY A 476 24.13 -4.80 18.46
CA GLY A 476 23.14 -5.10 17.43
C GLY A 476 23.02 -3.94 16.44
N MET A 477 22.76 -2.73 16.91
CA MET A 477 22.71 -1.53 16.05
C MET A 477 24.01 -1.31 15.26
N TYR A 478 25.18 -1.51 15.88
CA TYR A 478 26.47 -1.37 15.20
C TYR A 478 26.62 -2.39 14.06
N ASN A 479 26.33 -3.66 14.33
CA ASN A 479 26.36 -4.72 13.32
C ASN A 479 25.31 -4.48 12.21
N ALA A 480 24.10 -4.06 12.58
CA ALA A 480 22.98 -3.82 11.67
C ALA A 480 23.30 -2.71 10.66
N LEU A 481 23.77 -1.55 11.13
CA LEU A 481 24.12 -0.43 10.25
C LEU A 481 25.28 -0.77 9.31
N LEU A 482 26.33 -1.41 9.80
CA LEU A 482 27.44 -1.88 8.96
C LEU A 482 27.01 -2.92 7.92
N ASP A 483 26.04 -3.76 8.25
CA ASP A 483 25.47 -4.71 7.30
C ASP A 483 24.57 -4.03 6.26
N PHE A 484 23.79 -3.01 6.64
CA PHE A 484 23.02 -2.21 5.68
C PHE A 484 23.92 -1.39 4.75
N ASP A 485 24.98 -0.75 5.26
CA ASP A 485 25.98 -0.04 4.43
C ASP A 485 26.65 -1.00 3.41
N LYS A 486 26.99 -2.21 3.85
CA LYS A 486 27.50 -3.28 2.99
C LYS A 486 26.46 -3.77 1.96
N GLN A 487 25.17 -3.76 2.28
CA GLN A 487 24.09 -4.05 1.32
C GLN A 487 23.87 -2.92 0.32
N MET A 488 24.07 -1.66 0.73
CA MET A 488 24.05 -0.48 -0.15
C MET A 488 25.28 -0.38 -1.08
N GLY A 489 26.35 -1.11 -0.79
CA GLY A 489 27.59 -1.08 -1.57
C GLY A 489 28.58 0.02 -1.16
N VAL A 490 28.41 0.60 0.04
CA VAL A 490 29.29 1.67 0.57
C VAL A 490 30.73 1.17 0.71
N ASP A 491 31.70 1.95 0.20
CA ASP A 491 33.14 1.77 0.45
C ASP A 491 33.58 2.63 1.65
N PRO A 492 33.93 2.02 2.82
CA PRO A 492 34.39 2.73 4.01
C PRO A 492 35.55 3.71 3.80
N LYS A 493 36.31 3.57 2.71
CA LYS A 493 37.47 4.43 2.40
C LYS A 493 37.11 5.72 1.66
N LYS A 494 35.87 5.83 1.16
CA LYS A 494 35.39 6.98 0.36
C LYS A 494 34.36 7.83 1.11
N CYS A 495 33.60 7.24 2.02
CA CYS A 495 32.57 7.94 2.80
C CYS A 495 33.10 8.75 4.00
N ASP A 496 34.43 8.86 4.19
CA ASP A 496 35.07 9.48 5.37
C ASP A 496 34.75 11.00 5.52
N ASN A 497 34.13 11.64 4.52
CA ASN A 497 33.58 13.00 4.60
C ASN A 497 32.09 13.13 4.20
N ILE A 498 31.35 12.01 4.13
CA ILE A 498 29.95 11.97 3.68
C ILE A 498 29.06 11.59 4.87
N LEU A 499 28.00 12.35 5.11
CA LEU A 499 27.03 12.07 6.17
C LEU A 499 26.08 10.95 5.77
N SER A 500 25.98 9.93 6.63
CA SER A 500 24.93 8.89 6.57
C SER A 500 23.77 9.31 7.47
N TRP A 501 22.57 9.48 6.93
CA TRP A 501 21.38 9.83 7.71
C TRP A 501 20.60 8.57 8.10
N VAL A 502 20.41 8.36 9.41
CA VAL A 502 19.69 7.22 10.01
C VAL A 502 18.47 7.70 10.77
N ARG A 503 17.29 7.35 10.27
CA ARG A 503 15.97 7.65 10.82
C ARG A 503 15.38 6.38 11.45
N GLY A 504 14.60 6.52 12.50
CA GLY A 504 13.94 5.40 13.17
C GLY A 504 13.13 5.87 14.38
N ASP A 505 12.71 4.93 15.23
CA ASP A 505 11.99 5.22 16.46
C ASP A 505 12.88 5.94 17.50
N GLY A 506 12.29 6.31 18.64
CA GLY A 506 13.03 6.91 19.75
C GLY A 506 14.15 6.02 20.32
N ALA A 507 13.96 4.69 20.37
CA ALA A 507 14.96 3.74 20.85
C ALA A 507 16.07 3.46 19.82
N SER A 508 15.76 3.39 18.52
CA SER A 508 16.76 3.34 17.44
C SER A 508 17.64 4.60 17.49
N HIS A 509 17.00 5.78 17.51
CA HIS A 509 17.68 7.08 17.59
C HIS A 509 18.56 7.20 18.84
N ALA A 510 18.04 6.80 20.01
CA ALA A 510 18.80 6.78 21.26
C ALA A 510 20.02 5.87 21.17
N THR A 511 19.91 4.70 20.52
CA THR A 511 21.00 3.73 20.42
C THR A 511 22.07 4.17 19.43
N VAL A 512 21.71 4.79 18.30
CA VAL A 512 22.70 5.43 17.40
C VAL A 512 23.46 6.54 18.14
N THR A 513 22.76 7.44 18.84
CA THR A 513 23.39 8.52 19.62
C THR A 513 24.28 7.99 20.76
N ARG A 514 23.87 6.89 21.41
CA ARG A 514 24.68 6.17 22.43
C ARG A 514 25.94 5.55 21.80
N LEU A 515 25.83 4.92 20.64
CA LEU A 515 26.98 4.37 19.90
C LEU A 515 27.97 5.46 19.46
N LYS A 516 27.49 6.58 18.92
CA LYS A 516 28.35 7.72 18.55
C LYS A 516 29.22 8.20 19.70
N ARG A 517 28.71 8.20 20.95
CA ARG A 517 29.49 8.54 22.15
C ARG A 517 30.50 7.44 22.52
N ILE A 518 30.10 6.17 22.47
CA ILE A 518 30.96 5.02 22.83
C ILE A 518 32.14 4.85 21.85
N LEU A 519 31.89 5.02 20.55
CA LEU A 519 32.86 4.77 19.47
C LEU A 519 33.65 6.03 19.07
N ALA A 520 33.41 7.17 19.71
CA ALA A 520 33.97 8.48 19.36
C ALA A 520 35.51 8.51 19.29
N THR A 521 36.18 7.70 20.10
CA THR A 521 37.65 7.61 20.19
C THR A 521 38.29 6.66 19.16
N THR A 522 37.48 5.93 18.38
CA THR A 522 37.97 5.09 17.27
C THR A 522 38.61 5.99 16.20
N PRO A 523 39.80 5.66 15.63
CA PRO A 523 40.54 6.60 14.80
C PRO A 523 39.83 7.04 13.50
N ASP A 524 39.22 6.11 12.75
CA ASP A 524 38.56 6.40 11.48
C ASP A 524 37.13 6.95 11.66
N ILE A 525 36.66 7.79 10.73
CA ILE A 525 35.34 8.46 10.86
C ILE A 525 34.20 7.47 10.64
N TYR A 526 34.36 6.52 9.72
CA TYR A 526 33.37 5.49 9.43
C TYR A 526 33.08 4.59 10.65
N SER A 527 34.07 3.89 11.21
CA SER A 527 33.83 2.95 12.33
C SER A 527 33.59 3.64 13.68
N SER A 528 33.76 4.96 13.77
CA SER A 528 33.35 5.77 14.94
C SER A 528 31.93 6.32 14.84
N PHE A 529 31.23 6.11 13.70
CA PHE A 529 29.93 6.72 13.37
C PHE A 529 29.92 8.27 13.50
N ARG A 530 31.09 8.94 13.43
CA ARG A 530 31.17 10.40 13.53
C ARG A 530 30.50 11.11 12.35
N ASN A 531 30.43 10.44 11.18
CA ASN A 531 29.67 10.88 10.02
C ASN A 531 28.20 10.40 10.00
N VAL A 532 27.67 9.81 11.07
CA VAL A 532 26.25 9.44 11.13
C VAL A 532 25.45 10.58 11.76
N ILE A 533 24.43 11.09 11.08
CA ILE A 533 23.38 11.91 11.71
C ILE A 533 22.14 11.05 11.93
N THR A 534 21.38 11.33 12.99
CA THR A 534 20.15 10.60 13.29
C THR A 534 19.05 11.51 13.79
N THR A 535 17.81 11.17 13.46
CA THR A 535 16.60 11.94 13.78
C THR A 535 15.49 10.97 14.22
N PRO A 536 14.73 11.27 15.29
CA PRO A 536 13.55 10.50 15.65
C PRO A 536 12.43 10.71 14.62
N GLU A 537 11.65 9.66 14.37
CA GLU A 537 10.51 9.70 13.45
C GLU A 537 9.22 10.24 14.07
N LEU A 538 8.28 10.60 13.19
CA LEU A 538 7.10 11.38 13.54
C LEU A 538 5.96 10.56 14.16
N TRP A 539 5.70 9.34 13.71
CA TRP A 539 4.51 8.59 14.20
C TRP A 539 4.71 8.06 15.61
N HIS A 540 5.87 7.51 15.95
CA HIS A 540 6.17 7.09 17.33
C HIS A 540 6.14 8.29 18.30
N THR A 541 6.60 9.47 17.87
CA THR A 541 6.47 10.72 18.62
C THR A 541 4.99 11.09 18.83
N LYS A 542 4.18 11.04 17.77
CA LYS A 542 2.74 11.35 17.76
C LYS A 542 1.89 10.36 18.59
N ALA A 543 2.25 9.08 18.57
CA ALA A 543 1.64 8.03 19.39
C ALA A 543 2.02 8.18 20.87
N THR A 544 3.27 8.59 21.16
CA THR A 544 3.72 8.84 22.54
C THR A 544 3.03 10.07 23.15
N ASP A 545 2.75 11.13 22.38
CA ASP A 545 1.89 12.23 22.87
C ASP A 545 0.43 11.78 23.03
N LEU A 546 -0.13 10.99 22.11
CA LEU A 546 -1.49 10.46 22.22
C LEU A 546 -1.68 9.67 23.53
N ASN A 547 -0.75 8.76 23.85
CA ASN A 547 -0.71 8.01 25.11
C ASN A 547 -0.56 8.95 26.33
N SER A 548 0.29 9.98 26.22
CA SER A 548 0.50 10.97 27.29
C SER A 548 -0.76 11.81 27.56
N CYS A 549 -1.46 12.22 26.49
CA CYS A 549 -2.71 12.97 26.54
C CYS A 549 -3.85 12.08 27.09
N ALA A 550 -3.95 10.83 26.64
CA ALA A 550 -4.91 9.86 27.17
C ALA A 550 -4.71 9.61 28.67
N SER A 551 -3.47 9.38 29.10
CA SER A 551 -3.10 9.28 30.52
C SER A 551 -3.47 10.53 31.34
N ASN A 552 -3.37 11.73 30.76
CA ASN A 552 -3.67 12.99 31.44
C ASN A 552 -5.18 13.25 31.59
N HIS A 553 -5.98 12.95 30.57
CA HIS A 553 -7.37 13.45 30.44
C HIS A 553 -8.47 12.38 30.54
N TYR A 554 -8.18 11.07 30.43
CA TYR A 554 -9.22 10.05 30.63
C TYR A 554 -9.68 9.95 32.09
N GLY A 555 -8.82 10.21 33.08
CA GLY A 555 -9.19 10.12 34.50
C GLY A 555 -9.71 8.73 34.93
N PRO A 556 -10.55 8.64 35.97
CA PRO A 556 -11.15 7.39 36.43
C PRO A 556 -12.14 6.77 35.42
N ALA A 557 -12.17 5.44 35.30
CA ALA A 557 -13.05 4.75 34.34
C ALA A 557 -14.56 4.99 34.58
N ALA A 558 -14.98 5.09 35.85
CA ALA A 558 -16.34 5.41 36.26
C ALA A 558 -16.53 6.90 36.62
N ALA A 559 -15.82 7.81 35.93
CA ALA A 559 -15.94 9.24 36.16
C ALA A 559 -17.36 9.76 35.88
N LYS A 560 -17.91 10.53 36.84
CA LYS A 560 -19.08 11.39 36.62
C LYS A 560 -18.71 12.76 36.04
N ASP A 561 -17.45 13.16 36.19
CA ASP A 561 -16.89 14.45 35.76
C ASP A 561 -16.99 14.61 34.22
N PRO A 562 -17.70 15.62 33.69
CA PRO A 562 -17.87 15.82 32.24
C PRO A 562 -16.58 16.22 31.52
N SER A 563 -15.56 16.71 32.24
CA SER A 563 -14.25 17.02 31.67
C SER A 563 -13.39 15.78 31.41
N SER A 564 -13.65 14.67 32.11
CA SER A 564 -13.00 13.38 31.88
C SER A 564 -13.39 12.78 30.53
N LEU A 565 -12.40 12.32 29.76
CA LEU A 565 -12.68 11.62 28.50
C LEU A 565 -13.42 10.29 28.74
N SER A 566 -13.25 9.62 29.90
CA SER A 566 -14.04 8.42 30.24
C SER A 566 -15.55 8.71 30.31
N ARG A 567 -15.96 9.85 30.90
CA ARG A 567 -17.38 10.26 30.95
C ARG A 567 -17.95 10.47 29.55
N SER A 568 -17.13 10.96 28.63
CA SER A 568 -17.49 11.15 27.22
C SER A 568 -17.57 9.80 26.48
N SER A 569 -16.54 8.95 26.56
CA SER A 569 -16.52 7.61 25.94
C SER A 569 -17.66 6.71 26.44
N ASN A 570 -17.94 6.73 27.75
CA ASN A 570 -19.04 5.98 28.34
C ASN A 570 -20.42 6.47 27.85
N ALA A 571 -20.56 7.78 27.57
CA ALA A 571 -21.80 8.33 27.01
C ALA A 571 -22.02 7.94 25.53
N THR A 572 -20.93 7.79 24.76
CA THR A 572 -20.98 7.40 23.34
C THR A 572 -20.74 5.90 23.10
N ASN A 573 -20.76 5.08 24.14
CA ASN A 573 -20.46 3.64 24.09
C ASN A 573 -19.12 3.28 23.38
N MET A 574 -18.12 4.17 23.47
CA MET A 574 -16.79 3.92 22.92
C MET A 574 -15.92 3.18 23.93
N LYS A 575 -15.18 2.16 23.47
CA LYS A 575 -14.19 1.42 24.28
C LYS A 575 -13.13 2.40 24.83
N ARG A 576 -13.16 2.63 26.15
CA ARG A 576 -12.03 3.25 26.87
C ARG A 576 -10.79 2.35 26.73
N PRO A 577 -9.57 2.89 26.50
CA PRO A 577 -8.34 2.10 26.50
C PRO A 577 -8.14 1.36 27.83
N THR A 578 -7.69 0.09 27.73
CA THR A 578 -7.50 -0.80 28.89
C THR A 578 -6.35 -0.31 29.77
N ASP A 579 -5.20 -0.03 29.16
CA ASP A 579 -4.14 0.79 29.74
C ASP A 579 -4.19 2.18 29.09
N LEU A 580 -3.89 3.23 29.87
CA LEU A 580 -3.73 4.60 29.37
C LEU A 580 -2.27 4.94 29.01
N LYS A 581 -1.30 4.12 29.41
CA LYS A 581 0.11 4.26 29.01
C LYS A 581 0.36 3.71 27.60
N LYS A 582 -0.26 2.57 27.29
CA LYS A 582 -0.17 1.84 26.01
C LYS A 582 -1.56 1.69 25.43
N CYS A 583 -2.05 2.72 24.72
CA CYS A 583 -3.40 2.76 24.17
C CYS A 583 -3.43 2.20 22.73
N ASP A 584 -4.52 1.51 22.36
CA ASP A 584 -4.80 1.14 20.97
C ASP A 584 -4.80 2.42 20.09
N PHE A 585 -3.82 2.61 19.20
CA PHE A 585 -3.61 3.92 18.53
C PHE A 585 -4.84 4.41 17.76
N TYR A 586 -5.39 3.60 16.86
CA TYR A 586 -6.51 4.02 15.99
C TYR A 586 -7.84 4.21 16.75
N PRO A 587 -8.28 3.31 17.66
CA PRO A 587 -9.46 3.57 18.51
C PRO A 587 -9.33 4.80 19.41
N THR A 588 -8.13 5.03 19.97
CA THR A 588 -7.86 6.15 20.88
C THR A 588 -7.83 7.48 20.15
N SER A 589 -7.11 7.59 19.03
CA SER A 589 -7.08 8.79 18.20
C SER A 589 -8.48 9.16 17.67
N ARG A 590 -9.23 8.17 17.16
CA ARG A 590 -10.60 8.34 16.68
C ARG A 590 -11.54 8.88 17.77
N SER A 591 -11.51 8.28 18.96
CA SER A 591 -12.38 8.70 20.07
C SER A 591 -12.00 10.07 20.65
N MET A 592 -10.71 10.35 20.83
CA MET A 592 -10.24 11.66 21.33
C MET A 592 -10.50 12.79 20.32
N THR A 593 -10.35 12.53 19.01
CA THR A 593 -10.66 13.51 17.95
C THR A 593 -12.15 13.86 17.93
N MET A 594 -13.04 12.87 18.05
CA MET A 594 -14.48 13.11 18.15
C MET A 594 -14.84 13.94 19.38
N ILE A 595 -14.21 13.66 20.54
CA ILE A 595 -14.42 14.43 21.78
C ILE A 595 -13.92 15.87 21.63
N TYR A 596 -12.74 16.08 21.04
CA TYR A 596 -12.18 17.40 20.75
C TYR A 596 -13.10 18.21 19.83
N GLN A 597 -13.54 17.65 18.70
CA GLN A 597 -14.48 18.29 17.78
C GLN A 597 -15.81 18.63 18.47
N ALA A 598 -16.38 17.72 19.26
CA ALA A 598 -17.62 17.98 20.00
C ALA A 598 -17.48 19.10 21.04
N ARG A 599 -16.31 19.26 21.68
CA ARG A 599 -16.02 20.37 22.61
C ARG A 599 -15.88 21.70 21.87
N VAL A 600 -15.11 21.75 20.77
CA VAL A 600 -15.00 22.93 19.90
C VAL A 600 -16.38 23.39 19.40
N LEU A 601 -17.26 22.45 19.03
CA LEU A 601 -18.63 22.75 18.63
C LEU A 601 -19.52 23.26 19.79
N ASP A 602 -19.34 22.80 21.03
CA ASP A 602 -20.05 23.38 22.18
C ASP A 602 -19.53 24.80 22.53
N CYS A 603 -18.23 25.07 22.35
CA CYS A 603 -17.68 26.42 22.42
C CYS A 603 -18.29 27.34 21.35
N TRP A 604 -18.41 26.89 20.10
CA TRP A 604 -19.13 27.59 19.02
C TRP A 604 -20.60 27.85 19.38
N ARG A 605 -21.28 26.85 19.95
CA ARG A 605 -22.67 26.98 20.40
C ARG A 605 -22.83 28.11 21.44
N LEU A 606 -21.88 28.24 22.37
CA LEU A 606 -21.90 29.28 23.40
C LEU A 606 -21.63 30.69 22.85
N ILE A 607 -20.67 30.88 21.93
CA ILE A 607 -20.37 32.22 21.39
C ILE A 607 -21.46 32.73 20.44
N LEU A 608 -22.10 31.84 19.68
CA LEU A 608 -23.22 32.16 18.78
C LEU A 608 -24.57 32.29 19.50
N GLY A 609 -24.64 32.07 20.82
CA GLY A 609 -25.88 32.17 21.61
C GLY A 609 -26.93 31.11 21.26
N CYS A 610 -26.50 29.90 20.91
CA CYS A 610 -27.37 28.83 20.39
C CYS A 610 -27.86 27.87 21.50
N ASP A 611 -29.04 28.11 22.07
CA ASP A 611 -29.55 27.25 23.14
C ASP A 611 -30.08 25.87 22.66
N ASP A 612 -30.55 25.75 21.41
CA ASP A 612 -31.21 24.54 20.86
C ASP A 612 -30.30 23.62 20.02
N GLU A 613 -30.03 23.90 18.74
CA GLU A 613 -29.06 23.15 17.92
C GLU A 613 -28.33 24.09 16.94
N LEU A 614 -27.01 23.90 16.77
CA LEU A 614 -26.20 24.69 15.82
C LEU A 614 -26.73 24.61 14.38
N LEU A 615 -27.18 23.42 13.94
CA LEU A 615 -27.71 23.23 12.59
C LEU A 615 -28.94 24.13 12.36
N SER A 616 -29.89 24.11 13.29
CA SER A 616 -31.09 24.94 13.25
C SER A 616 -30.78 26.44 13.21
N HIS A 617 -29.78 26.89 13.97
CA HIS A 617 -29.32 28.28 13.94
C HIS A 617 -28.80 28.70 12.55
N PHE A 618 -27.92 27.91 11.93
CA PHE A 618 -27.44 28.22 10.58
C PHE A 618 -28.55 28.11 9.51
N GLU A 619 -29.52 27.21 9.67
CA GLU A 619 -30.72 27.20 8.83
C GLU A 619 -31.58 28.48 9.01
N GLU A 620 -31.63 29.07 10.20
CA GLU A 620 -32.33 30.34 10.44
C GLU A 620 -31.56 31.54 9.89
N LEU A 621 -30.23 31.59 10.02
CA LEU A 621 -29.41 32.61 9.37
C LEU A 621 -29.60 32.61 7.83
N VAL A 622 -29.73 31.44 7.21
CA VAL A 622 -30.07 31.32 5.77
C VAL A 622 -31.46 31.86 5.44
N LYS A 623 -32.47 31.64 6.29
CA LYS A 623 -33.83 32.20 6.11
C LYS A 623 -33.85 33.74 6.19
N HIS A 624 -32.82 34.34 6.78
CA HIS A 624 -32.69 35.79 6.98
C HIS A 624 -31.58 36.46 6.16
N ASP A 625 -30.92 35.73 5.24
CA ASP A 625 -29.77 36.20 4.44
C ASP A 625 -28.63 36.77 5.31
N ALA A 626 -28.41 36.14 6.46
CA ALA A 626 -27.53 36.60 7.55
C ALA A 626 -26.44 35.57 7.90
N LEU A 627 -25.98 34.78 6.93
CA LEU A 627 -24.81 33.91 7.12
C LEU A 627 -23.55 34.76 7.36
N PRO A 628 -22.69 34.38 8.33
CA PRO A 628 -21.42 35.08 8.54
C PRO A 628 -20.46 34.88 7.35
N SER A 629 -19.65 35.89 7.08
CA SER A 629 -18.52 35.77 6.16
C SER A 629 -17.43 34.88 6.75
N PHE A 630 -16.49 34.43 5.91
CA PHE A 630 -15.34 33.67 6.36
C PHE A 630 -14.47 34.44 7.39
N ASP A 631 -14.32 35.75 7.19
CA ASP A 631 -13.49 36.57 8.07
C ASP A 631 -14.21 36.88 9.40
N ASP A 632 -15.55 37.00 9.42
CA ASP A 632 -16.34 37.07 10.67
C ASP A 632 -16.18 35.78 11.50
N LEU A 633 -16.20 34.61 10.84
CA LEU A 633 -15.94 33.33 11.50
C LEU A 633 -14.52 33.25 12.07
N LEU A 634 -13.53 33.83 11.38
CA LEU A 634 -12.15 33.85 11.88
C LEU A 634 -11.98 34.77 13.09
N GLU A 635 -12.65 35.93 13.11
CA GLU A 635 -12.70 36.84 14.28
C GLU A 635 -13.32 36.13 15.50
N GLN A 636 -14.46 35.47 15.33
CA GLN A 636 -15.08 34.68 16.41
C GLN A 636 -14.20 33.50 16.86
N ALA A 637 -13.48 32.85 15.93
CA ALA A 637 -12.55 31.77 16.27
C ALA A 637 -11.35 32.25 17.09
N SER A 638 -10.87 33.49 16.88
CA SER A 638 -9.84 34.10 17.72
C SER A 638 -10.30 34.29 19.16
N ILE A 639 -11.50 34.84 19.35
CA ILE A 639 -12.14 34.96 20.67
C ILE A 639 -12.31 33.59 21.33
N LEU A 640 -12.71 32.55 20.57
CA LEU A 640 -12.82 31.18 21.08
C LEU A 640 -11.46 30.57 21.47
N ARG A 641 -10.40 30.80 20.69
CA ARG A 641 -9.04 30.29 20.95
C ARG A 641 -8.47 30.91 22.21
N GLU A 642 -8.59 32.23 22.38
CA GLU A 642 -8.16 32.93 23.60
C GLU A 642 -8.98 32.52 24.82
N ARG A 643 -10.31 32.35 24.68
CA ARG A 643 -11.20 31.97 25.77
C ARG A 643 -11.07 30.50 26.18
N TYR A 644 -10.79 29.56 25.27
CA TYR A 644 -10.92 28.12 25.55
C TYR A 644 -9.71 27.24 25.24
N ALA A 645 -8.65 27.74 24.59
CA ALA A 645 -7.53 26.91 24.12
C ALA A 645 -6.14 27.54 24.33
N CYS A 646 -5.96 28.34 25.39
CA CYS A 646 -4.67 28.94 25.73
C CYS A 646 -4.31 28.80 27.22
N GLN A 647 -3.04 29.06 27.55
CA GLN A 647 -2.53 29.02 28.94
C GLN A 647 -3.22 30.03 29.86
N GLY A 648 -3.53 31.23 29.33
CA GLY A 648 -4.26 32.26 30.08
C GLY A 648 -5.66 31.78 30.50
N ALA A 649 -6.40 31.16 29.59
CA ALA A 649 -7.71 30.56 29.88
C ALA A 649 -7.63 29.45 30.94
N TYR A 650 -6.59 28.61 30.91
CA TYR A 650 -6.37 27.59 31.94
C TYR A 650 -6.17 28.25 33.32
N GLN A 651 -5.31 29.27 33.42
CA GLN A 651 -5.05 29.98 34.69
C GLN A 651 -6.31 30.74 35.17
N GLN A 652 -6.97 31.50 34.28
CA GLN A 652 -8.23 32.21 34.53
C GLN A 652 -9.37 31.28 35.00
N SER A 653 -9.40 30.02 34.58
CA SER A 653 -10.39 29.06 35.06
C SER A 653 -10.15 28.55 36.48
N LEU A 654 -8.95 28.74 37.04
CA LEU A 654 -8.57 28.25 38.37
C LEU A 654 -8.68 29.28 39.50
N ASP A 655 -8.69 30.58 39.19
CA ASP A 655 -8.89 31.67 40.14
C ASP A 655 -10.10 32.52 39.73
N LYS A 656 -11.06 32.68 40.65
CA LYS A 656 -12.24 33.49 40.38
C LYS A 656 -11.92 34.97 40.19
N ALA A 657 -10.90 35.51 40.84
CA ALA A 657 -10.51 36.92 40.70
C ALA A 657 -10.03 37.23 39.27
N ASP A 658 -9.28 36.31 38.65
CA ASP A 658 -8.84 36.43 37.26
C ASP A 658 -10.03 36.32 36.29
N GLN A 659 -10.92 35.34 36.48
CA GLN A 659 -12.18 35.25 35.75
C GLN A 659 -13.07 36.48 35.96
N ASP A 660 -13.05 37.13 37.14
CA ASP A 660 -13.80 38.35 37.38
C ASP A 660 -13.17 39.61 36.77
N ALA A 661 -11.84 39.65 36.64
CA ALA A 661 -11.08 40.71 35.97
C ALA A 661 -10.99 40.58 34.43
N ALA A 662 -11.29 39.40 33.87
CA ALA A 662 -11.23 39.11 32.45
C ALA A 662 -12.09 40.05 31.57
N SER A 663 -11.64 40.28 30.33
CA SER A 663 -12.35 41.12 29.35
C SER A 663 -13.67 40.48 28.91
N THR A 664 -14.62 41.25 28.36
CA THR A 664 -15.89 40.69 27.87
C THR A 664 -15.70 39.65 26.75
N GLU A 665 -14.57 39.68 26.04
CA GLU A 665 -14.22 38.70 25.01
C GLU A 665 -13.54 37.45 25.60
N THR A 666 -12.63 37.59 26.57
CA THR A 666 -11.90 36.45 27.18
C THR A 666 -12.61 35.83 28.39
N LYS A 667 -13.62 36.49 28.97
CA LYS A 667 -14.36 36.00 30.14
C LYS A 667 -15.25 34.81 29.78
N PHE A 668 -15.20 33.75 30.59
CA PHE A 668 -16.09 32.60 30.41
C PHE A 668 -17.55 32.98 30.72
N PRO A 669 -18.54 32.46 29.98
CA PRO A 669 -19.95 32.50 30.38
C PRO A 669 -20.10 31.88 31.78
N VAL A 670 -20.88 32.52 32.66
CA VAL A 670 -21.13 32.02 34.02
C VAL A 670 -22.30 31.04 33.99
N GLY A 671 -22.07 29.79 34.38
CA GLY A 671 -23.09 28.74 34.45
C GLY A 671 -23.95 28.82 35.71
N SER A 672 -24.86 27.85 35.87
CA SER A 672 -25.68 27.73 37.08
C SER A 672 -24.82 27.53 38.34
N PRO A 673 -25.25 28.02 39.52
CA PRO A 673 -24.48 27.86 40.76
C PRO A 673 -24.10 26.40 41.02
N TRP A 674 -22.81 26.12 41.23
CA TRP A 674 -22.38 24.79 41.63
C TRP A 674 -22.82 24.51 43.07
N SER A 675 -23.15 23.25 43.37
CA SER A 675 -23.34 22.76 44.72
C SER A 675 -22.78 21.34 44.78
N PRO A 676 -21.76 21.07 45.61
CA PRO A 676 -21.16 19.74 45.67
C PRO A 676 -22.21 18.74 46.14
N VAL A 677 -22.49 17.74 45.30
CA VAL A 677 -23.41 16.65 45.65
C VAL A 677 -22.72 15.76 46.68
N PHE A 678 -22.89 16.10 47.96
CA PHE A 678 -22.47 15.28 49.09
C PHE A 678 -23.25 13.97 49.09
N THR A 679 -22.76 12.97 48.35
CA THR A 679 -23.16 11.57 48.54
C THR A 679 -22.59 11.09 49.87
N SER A 680 -23.30 11.40 50.96
CA SER A 680 -22.98 11.00 52.34
C SER A 680 -23.27 9.51 52.60
N GLU A 681 -22.94 8.66 51.63
CA GLU A 681 -23.00 7.22 51.70
C GLU A 681 -21.63 6.66 51.35
N VAL A 682 -20.83 6.39 52.39
CA VAL A 682 -19.74 5.42 52.27
C VAL A 682 -20.42 4.07 52.05
N PRO A 683 -20.15 3.33 50.95
CA PRO A 683 -20.68 1.99 50.78
C PRO A 683 -20.06 1.07 51.83
N SER A 684 -20.76 0.88 52.95
CA SER A 684 -20.46 -0.19 53.89
C SER A 684 -20.81 -1.50 53.20
N PHE A 685 -19.82 -2.10 52.52
CA PHE A 685 -19.95 -3.38 51.84
C PHE A 685 -20.67 -4.39 52.74
N PRO A 686 -21.90 -4.83 52.40
CA PRO A 686 -22.52 -5.95 53.06
C PRO A 686 -21.71 -7.19 52.70
N ALA A 687 -21.31 -7.97 53.70
CA ALA A 687 -20.75 -9.29 53.43
C ALA A 687 -21.86 -10.20 52.87
N ASN A 688 -21.54 -10.90 51.78
CA ASN A 688 -22.25 -12.02 51.16
C ASN A 688 -23.78 -12.04 51.31
N VAL A 689 -24.48 -11.62 50.27
CA VAL A 689 -25.84 -12.10 49.97
C VAL A 689 -25.88 -12.50 48.50
N ASP A 690 -25.91 -13.80 48.23
CA ASP A 690 -26.15 -14.35 46.90
C ASP A 690 -27.59 -14.06 46.48
N VAL A 691 -27.78 -13.48 45.29
CA VAL A 691 -29.11 -13.31 44.66
C VAL A 691 -28.95 -13.55 43.16
N ASP A 692 -29.64 -14.57 42.66
CA ASP A 692 -29.60 -14.95 41.25
C ASP A 692 -30.13 -13.84 40.31
N MET A 693 -29.52 -13.73 39.13
CA MET A 693 -30.18 -13.23 37.93
C MET A 693 -29.93 -14.21 36.77
N PRO A 694 -30.91 -14.42 35.88
CA PRO A 694 -30.92 -15.59 35.00
C PRO A 694 -29.98 -15.45 33.81
N ALA A 695 -29.41 -16.58 33.39
CA ALA A 695 -28.74 -16.70 32.11
C ALA A 695 -29.73 -16.59 30.94
N VAL A 696 -29.27 -16.00 29.84
CA VAL A 696 -29.78 -16.26 28.49
C VAL A 696 -28.59 -16.82 27.70
N GLU A 697 -28.84 -17.85 26.91
CA GLU A 697 -27.81 -18.72 26.34
C GLU A 697 -27.25 -18.15 25.02
N GLU A 698 -25.93 -18.28 24.82
CA GLU A 698 -25.36 -18.47 23.49
C GLU A 698 -24.56 -19.78 23.48
N ASP A 699 -24.69 -20.54 22.40
CA ASP A 699 -24.30 -21.95 22.29
C ASP A 699 -22.85 -22.13 21.84
N ALA A 700 -22.10 -22.96 22.57
CA ALA A 700 -20.71 -23.31 22.26
C ALA A 700 -20.53 -24.84 22.35
N GLY A 701 -20.65 -25.50 21.19
CA GLY A 701 -20.65 -26.96 21.04
C GLY A 701 -19.44 -27.67 21.68
N ARG A 702 -19.75 -28.58 22.61
CA ARG A 702 -18.83 -29.36 23.46
C ARG A 702 -18.24 -30.59 22.75
N ILE A 703 -16.91 -30.76 22.82
CA ILE A 703 -16.20 -32.06 22.76
C ILE A 703 -15.08 -32.05 23.82
N GLU A 704 -15.41 -32.30 25.08
CA GLU A 704 -15.29 -33.64 25.70
C GLU A 704 -13.85 -34.21 25.74
N ARG A 705 -13.30 -34.31 26.96
CA ARG A 705 -12.53 -35.49 27.37
C ARG A 705 -12.76 -35.78 28.84
N ASN A 706 -12.68 -37.07 29.19
CA ASN A 706 -13.48 -37.64 30.27
C ASN A 706 -12.93 -37.40 31.69
N SER A 707 -13.83 -37.37 32.67
CA SER A 707 -13.52 -37.24 34.10
C SER A 707 -13.35 -38.60 34.78
N GLY A 708 -12.53 -38.62 35.85
CA GLY A 708 -12.59 -39.62 36.91
C GLY A 708 -11.30 -39.62 37.73
N SER A 709 -11.27 -39.75 39.05
CA SER A 709 -12.30 -39.78 40.10
C SER A 709 -11.53 -40.23 41.36
N ASP A 710 -11.49 -39.38 42.39
CA ASP A 710 -11.40 -39.60 43.87
C ASP A 710 -10.71 -40.86 44.48
N PRO A 711 -10.24 -40.84 45.75
CA PRO A 711 -10.34 -39.78 46.77
C PRO A 711 -8.99 -39.42 47.47
N GLU A 712 -9.03 -38.45 48.39
CA GLU A 712 -8.00 -38.25 49.42
C GLU A 712 -8.00 -39.39 50.47
N PRO A 713 -6.87 -39.60 51.19
CA PRO A 713 -6.87 -39.13 52.58
C PRO A 713 -5.53 -38.57 53.12
N GLU A 714 -5.66 -37.66 54.11
CA GLU A 714 -4.63 -37.13 55.02
C GLU A 714 -3.98 -38.18 55.98
N PRO A 715 -2.97 -37.83 56.81
CA PRO A 715 -1.83 -36.91 56.62
C PRO A 715 -0.48 -37.47 57.16
N SER A 716 0.68 -36.81 56.90
CA SER A 716 1.77 -36.63 57.92
C SER A 716 3.06 -35.91 57.47
N THR A 717 3.44 -34.88 58.26
CA THR A 717 4.81 -34.47 58.66
C THR A 717 5.85 -33.85 57.69
N THR A 718 6.65 -32.93 58.29
CA THR A 718 7.98 -32.41 57.89
C THR A 718 8.14 -31.47 56.68
N SER A 719 7.75 -30.21 56.90
CA SER A 719 8.54 -28.98 56.71
C SER A 719 9.43 -28.80 55.46
N PRO A 720 9.05 -27.92 54.50
CA PRO A 720 9.94 -27.44 53.43
C PRO A 720 10.82 -26.23 53.85
N PRO A 721 11.93 -25.94 53.13
CA PRO A 721 12.74 -24.73 53.31
C PRO A 721 12.05 -23.44 52.87
N GLN A 722 12.55 -22.29 53.34
CA GLN A 722 11.91 -20.98 53.18
C GLN A 722 12.04 -20.38 51.77
N THR A 723 10.93 -20.18 51.07
CA THR A 723 10.83 -19.21 49.96
C THR A 723 10.59 -17.79 50.48
N ARG A 724 11.33 -16.81 49.94
CA ARG A 724 11.13 -15.39 50.29
C ARG A 724 9.88 -14.85 49.59
N GLY A 725 8.84 -14.52 50.35
CA GLY A 725 7.58 -14.01 49.79
C GLY A 725 7.73 -12.67 49.08
N ARG A 726 7.44 -12.64 47.77
CA ARG A 726 7.32 -11.41 46.96
C ARG A 726 6.07 -10.68 47.47
N LYS A 727 6.22 -9.58 48.21
CA LYS A 727 5.08 -8.80 48.74
C LYS A 727 4.26 -8.26 47.56
N GLY A 728 3.00 -8.67 47.45
CA GLY A 728 2.09 -8.09 46.45
C GLY A 728 1.98 -6.57 46.61
N LYS A 729 2.29 -5.82 45.54
CA LYS A 729 1.99 -4.38 45.47
C LYS A 729 0.48 -4.23 45.65
N LYS A 730 0.03 -3.63 46.76
CA LYS A 730 -1.38 -3.21 46.88
C LYS A 730 -1.65 -2.19 45.76
N VAL A 731 -2.55 -2.54 44.84
CA VAL A 731 -3.11 -1.58 43.89
C VAL A 731 -3.75 -0.45 44.69
N LYS A 732 -3.24 0.77 44.55
CA LYS A 732 -3.92 1.96 45.07
C LYS A 732 -5.19 2.15 44.25
N GLY A 733 -6.33 2.32 44.91
CA GLY A 733 -7.53 2.85 44.25
C GLY A 733 -7.26 4.24 43.66
N PRO A 734 -8.09 4.70 42.71
CA PRO A 734 -7.90 5.98 42.04
C PRO A 734 -7.78 7.11 43.06
N THR A 735 -6.68 7.87 42.98
CA THR A 735 -6.47 9.06 43.81
C THR A 735 -7.36 10.18 43.31
N ILE A 736 -8.52 10.31 43.95
CA ILE A 736 -9.42 11.46 43.80
C ILE A 736 -8.63 12.73 44.16
N HIS A 737 -8.58 13.69 43.25
CA HIS A 737 -8.00 15.00 43.50
C HIS A 737 -8.88 15.79 44.48
N VAL A 738 -8.26 16.54 45.39
CA VAL A 738 -8.94 17.36 46.40
C VAL A 738 -8.31 18.75 46.36
N GLU A 739 -9.13 19.75 46.10
CA GLU A 739 -8.71 21.16 46.06
C GLU A 739 -8.38 21.70 47.47
N SER A 740 -7.83 22.91 47.55
CA SER A 740 -7.70 23.60 48.83
C SER A 740 -9.07 24.00 49.41
N PRO A 741 -9.21 24.17 50.74
CA PRO A 741 -10.50 24.50 51.38
C PRO A 741 -11.11 25.85 50.98
N ASP A 742 -10.34 26.68 50.30
CA ASP A 742 -10.61 28.04 49.83
C ASP A 742 -10.69 28.16 48.30
N PHE A 743 -10.61 27.04 47.56
CA PHE A 743 -10.70 27.03 46.09
C PHE A 743 -12.08 27.51 45.59
N ASP A 744 -12.10 28.62 44.84
CA ASP A 744 -13.31 29.22 44.27
C ASP A 744 -13.36 29.24 42.73
N GLY A 745 -12.32 28.74 42.06
CA GLY A 745 -12.27 28.49 40.61
C GLY A 745 -13.08 27.27 40.14
N ASP A 746 -12.80 26.79 38.94
CA ASP A 746 -13.53 25.70 38.28
C ASP A 746 -12.55 24.68 37.65
N ARG A 747 -12.29 23.59 38.38
CA ARG A 747 -11.40 22.52 37.95
C ARG A 747 -11.91 21.81 36.70
N VAL A 748 -13.22 21.60 36.60
CA VAL A 748 -13.85 20.88 35.49
C VAL A 748 -13.73 21.68 34.20
N LEU A 749 -13.90 23.00 34.26
CA LEU A 749 -13.58 23.90 33.15
C LEU A 749 -12.07 23.88 32.82
N SER A 750 -11.18 23.94 33.83
CA SER A 750 -9.74 23.94 33.61
C SER A 750 -9.25 22.68 32.89
N ASN A 751 -9.80 21.51 33.22
CA ASN A 751 -9.51 20.24 32.54
C ASN A 751 -9.99 20.28 31.07
N ALA A 752 -11.16 20.88 30.80
CA ALA A 752 -11.71 21.00 29.45
C ALA A 752 -10.87 21.94 28.56
N VAL A 753 -10.48 23.10 29.10
CA VAL A 753 -9.60 24.08 28.45
C VAL A 753 -8.22 23.49 28.18
N LEU A 754 -7.63 22.80 29.17
CA LEU A 754 -6.32 22.16 29.02
C LEU A 754 -6.35 21.05 27.95
N PHE A 755 -7.43 20.26 27.88
CA PHE A 755 -7.61 19.27 26.81
C PHE A 755 -7.75 19.92 25.43
N LEU A 756 -8.54 21.00 25.30
CA LEU A 756 -8.68 21.74 24.04
C LEU A 756 -7.33 22.29 23.56
N MET A 757 -6.55 22.90 24.46
CA MET A 757 -5.21 23.38 24.14
C MET A 757 -4.28 22.23 23.74
N GLU A 758 -4.08 21.23 24.60
CA GLU A 758 -3.12 20.15 24.36
C GLU A 758 -3.46 19.28 23.13
N PHE A 759 -4.73 18.99 22.88
CA PHE A 759 -5.15 18.15 21.74
C PHE A 759 -5.27 18.94 20.42
N SER A 760 -5.33 20.28 20.47
CA SER A 760 -5.24 21.09 19.25
C SER A 760 -3.88 20.96 18.55
N TRP A 761 -2.79 20.89 19.32
CA TRP A 761 -1.44 20.63 18.81
C TRP A 761 -1.33 19.27 18.13
N TRP A 762 -1.91 18.23 18.75
CA TRP A 762 -2.01 16.89 18.16
C TRP A 762 -2.86 16.89 16.87
N THR A 763 -3.93 17.66 16.83
CA THR A 763 -4.80 17.82 15.65
C THR A 763 -4.07 18.51 14.49
N GLU A 764 -3.29 19.55 14.76
CA GLU A 764 -2.44 20.19 13.76
C GLU A 764 -1.33 19.24 13.27
N LEU A 765 -0.69 18.48 14.15
CA LEU A 765 0.35 17.52 13.74
C LEU A 765 -0.18 16.50 12.72
N ASN A 766 -1.41 16.00 12.92
CA ASN A 766 -2.07 15.10 11.96
C ASN A 766 -2.56 15.80 10.68
N TYR A 767 -2.63 17.13 10.64
CA TYR A 767 -3.05 17.90 9.46
C TYR A 767 -1.88 18.45 8.66
N ALA A 768 -0.78 18.83 9.32
CA ALA A 768 0.45 19.29 8.70
C ALA A 768 1.22 18.18 7.97
N ILE A 769 1.16 16.94 8.48
CA ILE A 769 1.86 15.79 7.88
C ILE A 769 1.32 15.45 6.47
N PRO A 770 0.01 15.21 6.24
CA PRO A 770 -0.47 14.89 4.89
C PRO A 770 -0.41 16.08 3.93
N GLU A 771 -0.52 17.31 4.44
CA GLU A 771 -0.23 18.55 3.71
C GLU A 771 1.25 18.74 3.32
N GLY A 772 2.15 17.88 3.79
CA GLY A 772 3.59 17.96 3.50
C GLY A 772 4.29 19.19 4.11
N ASP A 773 3.72 19.82 5.15
CA ASP A 773 4.28 21.02 5.78
C ASP A 773 5.10 20.68 7.02
N ILE A 774 6.31 20.16 6.79
CA ILE A 774 7.29 19.86 7.85
C ILE A 774 7.61 21.11 8.70
N GLY A 775 7.48 22.31 8.13
CA GLY A 775 7.68 23.56 8.88
C GLY A 775 6.63 23.76 9.97
N ARG A 776 5.35 23.44 9.70
CA ARG A 776 4.29 23.48 10.71
C ARG A 776 4.43 22.35 11.73
N VAL A 777 4.78 21.14 11.28
CA VAL A 777 5.13 20.01 12.15
C VAL A 777 6.20 20.41 13.17
N LEU A 778 7.27 21.09 12.74
CA LEU A 778 8.36 21.47 13.62
C LEU A 778 8.00 22.54 14.68
N GLU A 779 7.06 23.45 14.41
CA GLU A 779 6.55 24.35 15.45
C GLU A 779 5.84 23.55 16.57
N ILE A 780 5.03 22.55 16.20
CA ILE A 780 4.41 21.64 17.18
C ILE A 780 5.47 20.82 17.92
N LEU A 781 6.52 20.33 17.24
CA LEU A 781 7.60 19.59 17.91
C LEU A 781 8.39 20.46 18.91
N LYS A 782 8.58 21.76 18.66
CA LYS A 782 9.15 22.69 19.67
C LYS A 782 8.28 22.77 20.92
N ILE A 783 6.95 22.87 20.75
CA ILE A 783 5.98 22.84 21.88
C ILE A 783 6.07 21.49 22.62
N TYR A 784 6.19 20.38 21.88
CA TYR A 784 6.28 19.04 22.44
C TYR A 784 7.56 18.80 23.28
N ILE A 785 8.66 19.53 23.08
CA ILE A 785 9.81 19.47 24.01
C ILE A 785 9.36 19.80 25.44
N PHE A 786 8.57 20.87 25.60
CA PHE A 786 7.99 21.23 26.90
C PHE A 786 6.95 20.20 27.34
N THR A 787 6.00 19.83 26.47
CA THR A 787 4.94 18.86 26.82
C THR A 787 5.50 17.53 27.31
N PHE A 788 6.49 16.94 26.63
CA PHE A 788 7.12 15.70 27.09
C PHE A 788 7.91 15.88 28.39
N GLY A 789 8.56 17.03 28.60
CA GLY A 789 9.19 17.38 29.88
C GLY A 789 8.22 17.30 31.06
N GLY A 790 6.95 17.66 30.86
CA GLY A 790 5.89 17.53 31.87
C GLY A 790 5.45 16.10 32.22
N THR A 791 5.77 15.11 31.39
CA THR A 791 5.27 13.72 31.49
C THR A 791 6.23 12.77 32.24
N SER A 792 5.98 11.47 32.13
CA SER A 792 6.95 10.39 32.35
C SER A 792 7.89 10.18 31.16
N ASN A 793 7.48 10.57 29.95
CA ASN A 793 8.08 10.16 28.68
C ASN A 793 9.22 11.12 28.28
N GLN A 794 10.07 11.46 29.26
CA GLN A 794 11.14 12.47 29.16
C GLN A 794 12.22 12.12 28.13
N ASN A 795 12.28 10.85 27.70
CA ASN A 795 13.13 10.43 26.59
C ASN A 795 12.79 11.20 25.29
N TYR A 796 11.50 11.41 24.99
CA TYR A 796 11.09 12.17 23.80
C TYR A 796 11.37 13.68 23.92
N MET A 797 11.42 14.25 25.13
CA MET A 797 11.96 15.61 25.33
C MET A 797 13.44 15.66 24.92
N ALA A 798 14.25 14.65 25.26
CA ALA A 798 15.65 14.59 24.83
C ALA A 798 15.79 14.37 23.31
N TYR A 799 15.00 13.49 22.70
CA TYR A 799 15.05 13.24 21.25
C TYR A 799 14.65 14.47 20.43
N LEU A 800 13.64 15.24 20.89
CA LEU A 800 13.25 16.48 20.24
C LEU A 800 14.24 17.64 20.50
N LEU A 801 14.98 17.64 21.62
CA LEU A 801 16.13 18.53 21.81
C LEU A 801 17.30 18.17 20.89
N ASP A 802 17.59 16.88 20.70
CA ASP A 802 18.60 16.38 19.75
C ASP A 802 18.20 16.75 18.30
N LEU A 803 16.92 16.64 17.90
CA LEU A 803 16.41 17.13 16.61
C LEU A 803 16.47 18.66 16.46
N TYR A 804 16.05 19.41 17.48
CA TYR A 804 16.07 20.88 17.46
C TYR A 804 17.50 21.43 17.36
N THR A 805 18.43 20.88 18.15
CA THR A 805 19.84 21.34 18.11
C THR A 805 20.53 20.97 16.81
N LEU A 806 20.20 19.81 16.22
CA LEU A 806 20.65 19.44 14.88
C LEU A 806 20.23 20.52 13.86
N LEU A 807 18.93 20.85 13.81
CA LEU A 807 18.37 21.76 12.80
C LEU A 807 18.72 23.24 13.01
N GLU A 808 18.92 23.72 14.25
CA GLU A 808 19.22 25.13 14.51
C GLU A 808 20.71 25.46 14.68
N PHE A 809 21.56 24.50 15.08
CA PHE A 809 22.98 24.78 15.36
C PHE A 809 23.97 23.91 14.57
N GLU A 810 23.62 22.67 14.23
CA GLU A 810 24.59 21.68 13.71
C GLU A 810 24.48 21.41 12.21
N CYS A 811 23.45 21.91 11.54
CA CYS A 811 23.30 21.86 10.10
C CYS A 811 23.91 23.09 9.41
N SER A 812 24.40 22.91 8.18
CA SER A 812 24.45 24.00 7.22
C SER A 812 23.02 24.37 6.78
N PRO A 813 22.78 25.56 6.21
CA PRO A 813 21.47 25.89 5.62
C PRO A 813 21.01 24.87 4.57
N ASP A 814 21.97 24.33 3.81
CA ASP A 814 21.72 23.39 2.72
C ASP A 814 21.44 21.96 3.25
N LEU A 815 22.09 21.54 4.34
CA LEU A 815 21.77 20.29 5.04
C LEU A 815 20.41 20.38 5.74
N LYS A 816 20.08 21.52 6.34
CA LYS A 816 18.76 21.77 6.94
C LYS A 816 17.67 21.64 5.90
N GLU A 817 17.82 22.33 4.76
CA GLU A 817 16.86 22.26 3.65
C GLU A 817 16.73 20.84 3.07
N ALA A 818 17.84 20.10 2.93
CA ALA A 818 17.83 18.69 2.49
C ALA A 818 17.08 17.77 3.46
N ILE A 819 17.30 17.90 4.78
CA ILE A 819 16.59 17.13 5.81
C ILE A 819 15.09 17.47 5.80
N LEU A 820 14.73 18.74 5.73
CA LEU A 820 13.33 19.19 5.68
C LEU A 820 12.61 18.65 4.45
N ASN A 821 13.21 18.79 3.25
CA ASN A 821 12.61 18.37 1.98
C ASN A 821 12.35 16.86 1.87
N ASN A 822 12.90 16.05 2.78
CA ASN A 822 12.79 14.59 2.76
C ASN A 822 12.18 14.02 4.06
N PHE A 823 11.80 14.84 5.03
CA PHE A 823 11.37 14.36 6.36
C PHE A 823 10.01 13.62 6.32
N ILE A 824 9.11 14.03 5.42
CA ILE A 824 7.81 13.38 5.20
C ILE A 824 7.84 12.72 3.81
N LEU A 825 7.33 11.50 3.70
CA LEU A 825 7.29 10.73 2.47
C LEU A 825 5.98 10.98 1.71
N ASN A 826 5.97 10.75 0.40
CA ASN A 826 4.74 10.74 -0.40
C ASN A 826 4.77 9.60 -1.42
N LEU A 827 4.04 8.51 -1.14
CA LEU A 827 4.06 7.31 -1.97
C LEU A 827 3.22 7.44 -3.25
N ARG A 828 2.35 8.45 -3.37
CA ARG A 828 1.53 8.66 -4.59
C ARG A 828 2.17 9.66 -5.55
N GLY A 829 2.80 10.71 -5.03
CA GLY A 829 3.19 11.90 -5.80
C GLY A 829 2.05 12.92 -5.94
N GLU A 830 1.07 12.88 -5.03
CA GLU A 830 -0.16 13.68 -5.05
C GLU A 830 -0.22 14.60 -3.83
N ASP A 831 -0.74 15.82 -3.98
CA ASP A 831 -0.89 16.75 -2.84
C ASP A 831 -1.88 16.15 -1.80
N GLY A 832 -1.68 16.46 -0.51
CA GLY A 832 -2.48 15.91 0.59
C GLY A 832 -2.20 14.45 0.99
N HIS A 833 -1.17 13.81 0.44
CA HIS A 833 -0.80 12.40 0.66
C HIS A 833 0.59 12.21 1.34
N GLY A 834 1.01 13.15 2.17
CA GLY A 834 2.20 12.99 3.03
C GLY A 834 2.01 11.91 4.11
N VAL A 835 3.06 11.13 4.40
CA VAL A 835 3.08 10.07 5.41
C VAL A 835 4.43 10.03 6.14
N GLU A 836 4.41 9.65 7.42
CA GLU A 836 5.59 9.49 8.26
C GLU A 836 6.51 8.35 7.79
N GLY A 837 7.82 8.47 8.02
CA GLY A 837 8.80 7.47 7.55
C GLY A 837 8.67 6.13 8.28
N ASP A 838 8.48 6.18 9.59
CA ASP A 838 8.26 5.00 10.44
C ASP A 838 6.95 4.27 10.13
N VAL A 839 5.88 4.98 9.72
CA VAL A 839 4.62 4.34 9.27
C VAL A 839 4.85 3.46 8.05
N VAL A 840 5.62 3.94 7.06
CA VAL A 840 5.92 3.14 5.86
C VAL A 840 6.85 1.97 6.19
N GLN A 841 7.75 2.13 7.16
CA GLN A 841 8.59 1.03 7.65
C GLN A 841 7.78 -0.02 8.43
N GLU A 842 6.83 0.37 9.29
CA GLU A 842 5.93 -0.56 9.97
C GLU A 842 5.02 -1.32 8.98
N TRP A 843 4.54 -0.66 7.91
CA TRP A 843 3.82 -1.37 6.84
C TRP A 843 4.67 -2.47 6.19
N ASN A 844 5.97 -2.23 6.01
CA ASN A 844 6.91 -3.24 5.53
C ASN A 844 7.10 -4.33 6.61
N ASN A 845 7.33 -3.95 7.86
CA ASN A 845 7.55 -4.88 8.98
C ASN A 845 6.36 -5.83 9.17
N LYS A 846 5.14 -5.31 9.33
CA LYS A 846 3.92 -6.12 9.46
C LYS A 846 3.74 -7.14 8.34
N TRP A 847 4.02 -6.73 7.10
CA TRP A 847 3.94 -7.62 5.93
C TRP A 847 5.04 -8.69 5.94
N LEU A 848 6.26 -8.30 6.34
CA LEU A 848 7.42 -9.17 6.49
C LEU A 848 7.23 -10.21 7.61
N GLN A 849 6.72 -9.81 8.77
CA GLN A 849 6.37 -10.69 9.88
C GLN A 849 5.42 -11.80 9.42
N GLY A 850 4.35 -11.43 8.69
CA GLY A 850 3.40 -12.36 8.09
C GLY A 850 4.04 -13.36 7.10
N PHE A 851 5.10 -12.98 6.40
CA PHE A 851 5.87 -13.90 5.54
C PHE A 851 6.78 -14.84 6.33
N SER A 852 7.37 -14.37 7.44
CA SER A 852 8.24 -15.21 8.30
C SER A 852 7.48 -16.45 8.79
N GLY A 853 6.15 -16.31 8.99
CA GLY A 853 5.21 -17.33 9.42
C GLY A 853 5.46 -18.71 8.80
N ARG A 854 5.72 -18.74 7.49
CA ARG A 854 5.83 -19.97 6.67
C ARG A 854 7.26 -20.34 6.29
N CYS A 855 8.25 -19.54 6.68
CA CYS A 855 9.65 -19.76 6.34
C CYS A 855 10.35 -20.68 7.35
N GLY A 856 9.97 -20.59 8.63
CA GLY A 856 10.54 -21.39 9.73
C GLY A 856 11.97 -21.02 10.14
N GLY A 857 12.58 -20.04 9.46
CA GLY A 857 13.98 -19.64 9.64
C GLY A 857 14.16 -18.40 10.53
N GLU A 858 15.27 -17.71 10.29
CA GLU A 858 15.63 -16.42 10.90
C GLU A 858 15.34 -15.22 9.99
N PHE A 859 15.54 -14.00 10.50
CA PHE A 859 15.40 -12.76 9.72
C PHE A 859 16.58 -12.46 8.78
N ASP A 860 17.77 -13.03 9.01
CA ASP A 860 18.95 -12.94 8.14
C ASP A 860 19.01 -14.04 7.06
N ASP A 861 18.09 -14.99 7.12
CA ASP A 861 18.08 -16.22 6.33
C ASP A 861 17.98 -15.91 4.84
N THR A 862 18.77 -16.62 4.00
CA THR A 862 19.02 -16.19 2.60
C THR A 862 17.75 -16.05 1.77
N PHE A 863 16.74 -16.89 2.00
CA PHE A 863 15.44 -16.78 1.34
C PHE A 863 14.66 -15.53 1.76
N TYR A 864 14.69 -15.19 3.04
CA TYR A 864 13.97 -14.05 3.59
C TYR A 864 14.66 -12.74 3.19
N ARG A 865 15.96 -12.67 3.49
CA ARG A 865 16.84 -11.53 3.25
C ARG A 865 17.04 -11.17 1.77
N LYS A 866 17.05 -12.15 0.84
CA LYS A 866 17.18 -11.86 -0.60
C LYS A 866 15.87 -11.94 -1.39
N THR A 867 14.98 -12.89 -1.12
CA THR A 867 13.76 -13.08 -1.93
C THR A 867 12.56 -12.28 -1.42
N ILE A 868 12.45 -12.07 -0.11
CA ILE A 868 11.25 -11.47 0.50
C ILE A 868 11.48 -9.98 0.80
N SER A 869 12.43 -9.65 1.68
CA SER A 869 12.58 -8.30 2.22
C SER A 869 12.78 -7.20 1.17
N PRO A 870 13.71 -7.32 0.20
CA PRO A 870 13.94 -6.27 -0.80
C PRO A 870 12.76 -6.02 -1.76
N ASN A 871 11.77 -6.93 -1.79
CA ASN A 871 10.63 -6.88 -2.69
C ASN A 871 9.31 -6.42 -2.02
N VAL A 872 9.32 -6.08 -0.72
CA VAL A 872 8.08 -5.85 0.07
C VAL A 872 7.18 -4.74 -0.48
N LEU A 873 7.71 -3.57 -0.85
CA LEU A 873 6.92 -2.48 -1.43
C LEU A 873 6.33 -2.86 -2.80
N HIS A 874 7.09 -3.56 -3.64
CA HIS A 874 6.60 -4.07 -4.92
C HIS A 874 5.50 -5.10 -4.73
N PHE A 875 5.58 -5.94 -3.70
CA PHE A 875 4.54 -6.91 -3.37
C PHE A 875 3.23 -6.26 -2.90
N LEU A 876 3.30 -5.14 -2.17
CA LEU A 876 2.13 -4.32 -1.82
C LEU A 876 1.48 -3.74 -3.09
N LYS A 877 2.27 -3.02 -3.90
CA LYS A 877 1.82 -2.43 -5.18
C LYS A 877 1.23 -3.47 -6.13
N MET A 878 1.83 -4.65 -6.23
CA MET A 878 1.42 -5.70 -7.16
C MET A 878 -0.02 -6.17 -6.94
N LYS A 879 -0.58 -6.04 -5.72
CA LYS A 879 -2.00 -6.33 -5.49
C LYS A 879 -2.90 -5.41 -6.34
N GLU A 880 -2.57 -4.12 -6.37
CA GLU A 880 -3.38 -3.08 -7.01
C GLU A 880 -3.15 -3.04 -8.54
N ASP A 881 -1.90 -3.21 -8.98
CA ASP A 881 -1.56 -3.41 -10.41
C ASP A 881 -2.36 -4.60 -11.00
N ILE A 882 -2.51 -5.70 -10.25
CA ILE A 882 -3.25 -6.89 -10.71
C ILE A 882 -4.78 -6.70 -10.66
N GLU A 883 -5.34 -6.03 -9.64
CA GLU A 883 -6.79 -5.71 -9.65
C GLU A 883 -7.14 -4.82 -10.86
N SER A 884 -6.35 -3.78 -11.09
CA SER A 884 -6.48 -2.88 -12.25
C SER A 884 -6.40 -3.63 -13.59
N ALA A 885 -5.41 -4.53 -13.75
CA ALA A 885 -5.22 -5.31 -14.97
C ALA A 885 -6.40 -6.21 -15.38
N PHE A 886 -7.32 -6.53 -14.45
CA PHE A 886 -8.49 -7.37 -14.68
C PHE A 886 -9.83 -6.59 -14.73
N ASP A 887 -9.79 -5.26 -14.90
CA ASP A 887 -10.96 -4.36 -14.82
C ASP A 887 -11.71 -4.46 -13.48
N LEU A 888 -11.05 -4.91 -12.41
CA LEU A 888 -11.64 -4.94 -11.07
C LEU A 888 -11.52 -3.54 -10.47
N LYS A 889 -12.65 -3.00 -9.99
CA LYS A 889 -12.57 -1.88 -9.03
C LYS A 889 -11.73 -2.35 -7.84
N ARG A 890 -10.79 -1.50 -7.35
CA ARG A 890 -10.22 -1.62 -6.00
C ARG A 890 -11.40 -1.89 -5.08
N ARG A 891 -11.38 -3.01 -4.34
CA ARG A 891 -12.42 -3.24 -3.32
C ARG A 891 -12.38 -2.05 -2.36
N GLY A 892 -13.52 -1.66 -1.80
CA GLY A 892 -13.52 -0.76 -0.66
C GLY A 892 -12.82 -1.48 0.50
N LYS A 893 -11.50 -1.25 0.63
CA LYS A 893 -10.67 -1.78 1.73
C LYS A 893 -10.94 -1.01 3.02
N SER A 894 -11.37 0.24 2.86
CA SER A 894 -12.15 1.03 3.81
C SER A 894 -13.27 0.18 4.46
N HIS A 895 -13.04 -0.30 5.68
CA HIS A 895 -14.13 -0.68 6.56
C HIS A 895 -14.90 0.61 6.89
N THR A 896 -15.99 0.86 6.15
CA THR A 896 -16.75 2.11 6.23
C THR A 896 -17.23 2.30 7.67
N SER A 897 -16.58 3.21 8.38
CA SER A 897 -16.92 3.43 9.79
C SER A 897 -18.23 4.19 9.86
N PRO A 898 -19.18 3.79 10.74
CA PRO A 898 -20.39 4.56 10.96
C PRO A 898 -20.09 6.03 11.24
N HIS A 899 -20.83 6.93 10.59
CA HIS A 899 -20.65 8.36 10.78
C HIS A 899 -21.03 8.73 12.22
N LEU A 900 -20.06 9.26 12.97
CA LEU A 900 -20.17 9.56 14.41
C LEU A 900 -21.15 10.71 14.77
N ARG A 901 -22.13 11.03 13.92
CA ARG A 901 -23.09 12.14 14.12
C ARG A 901 -23.96 11.95 15.36
N ASN A 902 -24.33 10.71 15.68
CA ASN A 902 -25.18 10.41 16.83
C ASN A 902 -24.39 10.61 18.14
N GLU A 903 -23.16 10.14 18.13
CA GLU A 903 -22.18 10.24 19.20
C GLU A 903 -21.79 11.71 19.45
N THR A 904 -21.54 12.49 18.39
CA THR A 904 -21.35 13.95 18.49
C THR A 904 -22.59 14.65 19.05
N LYS A 905 -23.81 14.27 18.64
CA LYS A 905 -25.05 14.82 19.23
C LYS A 905 -25.20 14.47 20.72
N ILE A 906 -24.84 13.25 21.12
CA ILE A 906 -24.83 12.83 22.53
C ILE A 906 -23.83 13.65 23.35
N LEU A 907 -22.62 13.90 22.84
CA LEU A 907 -21.63 14.75 23.51
C LEU A 907 -22.07 16.22 23.58
N LEU A 908 -22.59 16.78 22.49
CA LEU A 908 -23.12 18.16 22.47
C LEU A 908 -24.29 18.36 23.43
N LYS A 909 -25.10 17.32 23.65
CA LYS A 909 -26.10 17.34 24.73
C LYS A 909 -25.45 17.25 26.11
N LEU A 910 -24.54 16.30 26.34
CA LEU A 910 -23.84 16.12 27.62
C LEU A 910 -23.11 17.40 28.08
N TYR A 911 -22.41 18.07 27.18
CA TYR A 911 -21.63 19.27 27.51
C TYR A 911 -22.52 20.49 27.79
N ARG A 912 -23.72 20.55 27.19
CA ARG A 912 -24.75 21.54 27.52
C ARG A 912 -25.42 21.23 28.87
N ASP A 913 -25.92 20.00 29.04
CA ASP A 913 -26.67 19.57 30.24
C ASP A 913 -25.82 19.67 31.53
N GLU A 914 -24.51 19.44 31.44
CA GLU A 914 -23.55 19.54 32.55
C GLU A 914 -22.85 20.93 32.63
N GLU A 915 -23.17 21.83 31.69
CA GLU A 915 -22.60 23.18 31.51
C GLU A 915 -21.04 23.19 31.45
N LEU A 916 -20.43 22.29 30.67
CA LEU A 916 -18.98 22.03 30.68
C LEU A 916 -18.14 23.29 30.44
N HIS A 917 -18.38 24.00 29.32
CA HIS A 917 -17.59 25.15 28.89
C HIS A 917 -18.08 26.50 29.47
N THR A 918 -18.72 26.46 30.64
CA THR A 918 -19.09 27.63 31.45
C THR A 918 -18.28 27.63 32.75
N PHE A 919 -18.07 28.80 33.37
CA PHE A 919 -17.43 28.91 34.67
C PHE A 919 -18.45 28.77 35.81
N ARG A 920 -18.19 27.84 36.72
CA ARG A 920 -19.01 27.54 37.89
C ARG A 920 -18.12 27.49 39.13
N SER A 921 -18.11 28.59 39.88
CA SER A 921 -17.25 28.80 41.05
C SER A 921 -17.34 27.66 42.08
N GLY A 922 -16.19 27.11 42.49
CA GLY A 922 -16.07 25.96 43.38
C GLY A 922 -16.32 24.59 42.74
N ARG A 923 -16.45 24.48 41.40
CA ARG A 923 -16.69 23.21 40.71
C ARG A 923 -15.42 22.38 40.60
N SER A 924 -15.36 21.29 41.37
CA SER A 924 -14.40 20.20 41.18
C SER A 924 -15.08 18.86 41.44
N MET A 925 -14.75 17.85 40.62
CA MET A 925 -15.36 16.51 40.62
C MET A 925 -14.33 15.38 40.77
N GLY A 926 -13.12 15.72 41.24
CA GLY A 926 -12.11 14.75 41.64
C GLY A 926 -11.14 14.29 40.56
N HIS A 927 -11.28 14.77 39.33
CA HIS A 927 -10.27 14.68 38.28
C HIS A 927 -9.55 16.02 38.14
N ALA A 928 -8.22 15.99 38.06
CA ALA A 928 -7.40 17.14 37.70
C ALA A 928 -6.34 16.68 36.69
N ALA A 929 -6.39 17.25 35.49
CA ALA A 929 -5.34 17.08 34.50
C ALA A 929 -4.13 17.95 34.86
N VAL A 930 -2.92 17.48 34.58
CA VAL A 930 -1.67 18.21 34.83
C VAL A 930 -1.34 19.03 33.60
N ASN A 931 -1.11 20.33 33.75
CA ASN A 931 -0.57 21.17 32.68
C ASN A 931 0.85 20.69 32.31
N ARG A 932 0.95 19.95 31.20
CA ARG A 932 2.21 19.28 30.82
C ARG A 932 3.25 20.29 30.36
N PHE A 933 2.83 21.32 29.63
CA PHE A 933 3.70 22.36 29.12
C PHE A 933 4.39 23.17 30.24
N ASP A 934 3.61 23.74 31.17
CA ASP A 934 4.15 24.57 32.27
C ASP A 934 5.09 23.76 33.17
N ARG A 935 4.71 22.51 33.48
CA ARG A 935 5.55 21.58 34.24
C ARG A 935 6.84 21.22 33.51
N GLY A 936 6.80 21.11 32.19
CA GLY A 936 7.97 20.92 31.35
C GLY A 936 8.92 22.12 31.37
N TYR A 937 8.39 23.33 31.26
CA TYR A 937 9.17 24.57 31.39
C TYR A 937 9.88 24.62 32.76
N GLN A 938 9.15 24.38 33.85
CA GLN A 938 9.68 24.32 35.21
C GLN A 938 10.77 23.24 35.38
N ARG A 939 10.73 22.15 34.60
CA ARG A 939 11.73 21.09 34.61
C ARG A 939 12.98 21.42 33.81
N LEU A 940 12.83 22.01 32.63
CA LEU A 940 13.94 22.41 31.77
C LEU A 940 14.79 23.49 32.47
N ASP A 941 14.14 24.47 33.09
CA ASP A 941 14.80 25.58 33.80
C ASP A 941 15.08 25.26 35.29
N GLY A 942 14.04 25.05 36.09
CA GLY A 942 14.13 24.90 37.55
C GLY A 942 14.74 23.57 38.03
N GLU A 943 14.30 22.44 37.46
CA GLU A 943 14.96 21.13 37.67
C GLU A 943 16.23 20.98 36.79
N LYS A 944 16.62 22.01 36.02
CA LYS A 944 17.85 22.11 35.22
C LYS A 944 18.03 21.02 34.16
N LYS A 945 16.96 20.37 33.70
CA LYS A 945 17.05 19.29 32.69
C LYS A 945 17.68 19.74 31.37
N LEU A 946 17.52 21.02 30.98
CA LEU A 946 18.21 21.57 29.81
C LEU A 946 19.73 21.67 30.02
N LYS A 947 20.17 21.96 31.25
CA LYS A 947 21.60 22.06 31.60
C LYS A 947 22.26 20.68 31.60
N GLU A 948 21.61 19.67 32.18
CA GLU A 948 22.09 18.26 32.12
C GLU A 948 22.26 17.80 30.67
N TYR A 949 21.29 18.13 29.80
CA TYR A 949 21.34 17.84 28.37
C TYR A 949 22.52 18.54 27.66
N LEU A 950 22.74 19.83 27.95
CA LEU A 950 23.82 20.63 27.39
C LEU A 950 25.21 20.19 27.88
N GLU A 951 25.33 19.74 29.12
CA GLU A 951 26.58 19.17 29.65
C GLU A 951 26.89 17.82 28.96
N ARG A 952 25.92 16.90 28.92
CA ARG A 952 26.01 15.59 28.22
C ARG A 952 26.43 15.70 26.75
N THR A 953 25.98 16.75 26.05
CA THR A 953 26.30 17.00 24.64
C THR A 953 27.58 17.82 24.45
N GLY A 954 27.95 18.66 25.43
CA GLY A 954 29.24 19.36 25.48
C GLY A 954 30.42 18.39 25.57
N GLU A 955 30.37 17.41 26.48
CA GLU A 955 31.36 16.33 26.62
C GLU A 955 31.69 15.64 25.28
N TYR A 956 30.66 15.38 24.48
CA TYR A 956 30.82 14.74 23.17
C TYR A 956 31.53 15.66 22.17
N ALA A 957 31.18 16.95 22.14
CA ALA A 957 31.82 17.93 21.28
C ALA A 957 33.29 18.21 21.66
N GLU A 958 33.63 18.19 22.96
CA GLU A 958 35.03 18.28 23.42
C GLU A 958 35.85 17.08 22.95
N MET A 959 35.32 15.87 23.11
CA MET A 959 35.96 14.63 22.63
C MET A 959 36.12 14.60 21.10
N LEU A 960 35.20 15.18 20.33
CA LEU A 960 35.37 15.37 18.89
C LEU A 960 36.51 16.35 18.56
N CYS A 961 36.64 17.43 19.34
CA CYS A 961 37.73 18.41 19.17
C CYS A 961 39.10 17.76 19.39
N ASP A 962 39.27 16.99 20.47
CA ASP A 962 40.50 16.25 20.76
C ASP A 962 40.85 15.26 19.63
N MET A 963 39.86 14.52 19.13
CA MET A 963 40.06 13.57 18.03
C MET A 963 40.46 14.26 16.71
N GLU A 964 39.96 15.47 16.42
CA GLU A 964 40.39 16.22 15.23
C GLU A 964 41.79 16.85 15.41
N VAL A 965 42.18 17.25 16.62
CA VAL A 965 43.56 17.66 16.96
C VAL A 965 44.55 16.49 16.82
N ILE A 966 44.12 15.26 17.09
CA ILE A 966 44.88 14.03 16.84
C ILE A 966 44.94 13.73 15.33
N ARG A 967 43.80 13.74 14.62
CA ARG A 967 43.70 13.45 13.17
C ARG A 967 44.51 14.41 12.31
N SER A 968 44.49 15.70 12.64
CA SER A 968 45.29 16.75 11.98
C SER A 968 46.79 16.71 12.34
N GLY A 969 47.21 15.87 13.29
CA GLY A 969 48.60 15.74 13.75
C GLY A 969 49.11 16.92 14.58
N ALA A 970 48.27 17.93 14.83
CA ALA A 970 48.60 19.18 15.52
C ALA A 970 49.15 18.95 16.94
N TYR A 971 48.74 17.87 17.60
CA TYR A 971 49.26 17.38 18.88
C TYR A 971 50.81 17.28 18.90
N THR A 972 51.43 16.96 17.76
CA THR A 972 52.91 16.86 17.61
C THR A 972 53.61 18.22 17.52
N ALA A 973 52.89 19.27 17.11
CA ALA A 973 53.39 20.64 17.08
C ALA A 973 53.22 21.34 18.43
N MET A 974 52.04 21.20 19.04
CA MET A 974 51.70 21.82 20.33
C MET A 974 52.67 21.40 21.45
N ARG A 975 52.99 20.10 21.50
CA ARG A 975 53.98 19.54 22.45
C ARG A 975 55.44 19.92 22.16
N ARG A 976 55.74 20.56 21.02
CA ARG A 976 57.07 21.16 20.76
C ARG A 976 57.17 22.59 21.27
N SER A 977 56.08 23.36 21.25
CA SER A 977 56.05 24.72 21.84
C SER A 977 56.09 24.71 23.37
N GLU A 978 55.50 23.70 24.02
CA GLU A 978 55.57 23.56 25.49
C GLU A 978 56.97 23.20 26.03
N LEU A 979 57.87 22.75 25.17
CA LEU A 979 59.25 22.38 25.51
C LEU A 979 60.27 23.51 25.26
N SER A 980 59.82 24.73 24.95
CA SER A 980 60.68 25.87 24.61
C SER A 980 60.51 27.09 25.51
N ASP A 981 60.70 26.93 26.83
CA ASP A 981 61.14 28.02 27.72
C ASP A 981 62.09 27.49 28.83
N PRO A 982 63.04 28.29 29.36
CA PRO A 982 64.22 27.77 30.04
C PRO A 982 64.07 27.59 31.56
N PHE A 983 64.28 26.36 32.05
CA PHE A 983 64.40 26.09 33.49
C PHE A 983 65.67 26.70 34.11
N PRO A 984 65.58 27.41 35.25
CA PRO A 984 66.75 27.86 36.01
C PRO A 984 67.44 26.70 36.77
N SER A 985 68.75 26.80 36.96
CA SER A 985 69.59 25.69 37.44
C SER A 985 69.46 25.39 38.96
N PRO A 986 69.43 24.11 39.38
CA PRO A 986 69.39 23.73 40.80
C PRO A 986 70.79 23.73 41.46
N PRO A 987 70.87 23.91 42.80
CA PRO A 987 72.12 23.80 43.56
C PRO A 987 72.56 22.35 43.84
N LYS A 988 73.88 22.18 44.00
CA LYS A 988 74.65 20.93 44.23
C LYS A 988 74.41 20.41 45.67
N SER A 989 74.64 19.16 46.09
CA SER A 989 75.32 17.96 45.54
C SER A 989 74.71 16.68 46.22
N ASN A 990 75.16 15.42 46.16
CA ASN A 990 76.37 14.70 45.70
C ASN A 990 75.96 13.23 45.39
N SER A 991 76.50 12.52 44.39
CA SER A 991 77.75 11.71 44.35
C SER A 991 77.84 10.50 45.32
N PRO A 992 78.42 9.33 44.90
CA PRO A 992 78.58 8.81 43.53
C PRO A 992 78.39 7.27 43.35
N VAL A 993 78.10 6.81 42.12
CA VAL A 993 78.33 5.41 41.65
C VAL A 993 78.79 5.47 40.17
N PRO A 994 79.81 4.69 39.73
CA PRO A 994 80.37 4.78 38.36
C PRO A 994 79.72 3.82 37.33
N ALA A 995 80.04 4.03 36.05
CA ALA A 995 79.47 3.32 34.88
C ALA A 995 80.41 2.27 34.26
N THR A 996 79.90 1.43 33.32
CA THR A 996 80.56 0.68 32.20
C THR A 996 79.62 -0.46 31.70
N ASN A 997 79.65 -1.00 30.48
CA ASN A 997 80.02 -0.48 29.14
C ASN A 997 79.58 -1.46 28.01
N ASN A 998 78.93 -0.96 26.94
CA ASN A 998 79.09 -1.41 25.54
C ASN A 998 78.57 -2.84 25.10
N PRO A 999 78.58 -3.26 23.80
CA PRO A 999 77.36 -3.15 22.97
C PRO A 999 77.05 -4.33 21.98
N GLU A 1000 76.05 -4.13 21.09
CA GLU A 1000 75.83 -4.72 19.73
C GLU A 1000 76.00 -6.24 19.46
N SER A 1001 74.96 -6.90 18.87
CA SER A 1001 74.91 -7.20 17.40
C SER A 1001 73.90 -8.29 16.93
N ALA A 1002 73.22 -7.99 15.81
CA ALA A 1002 72.91 -8.83 14.63
C ALA A 1002 72.08 -10.17 14.63
N LEU A 1003 71.25 -10.27 13.56
CA LEU A 1003 70.79 -11.46 12.78
C LEU A 1003 69.58 -12.33 13.21
N ASN A 1004 68.51 -12.19 12.41
CA ASN A 1004 67.60 -13.19 11.79
C ASN A 1004 67.30 -14.55 12.48
N ASN A 1005 66.00 -14.83 12.65
CA ASN A 1005 65.29 -15.88 11.89
C ASN A 1005 63.75 -15.81 12.07
N ASP A 1006 63.01 -16.21 11.03
CA ASP A 1006 61.57 -16.54 11.01
C ASP A 1006 61.46 -18.10 11.07
N PRO A 1007 60.39 -18.74 11.61
CA PRO A 1007 59.07 -18.73 10.97
C PRO A 1007 57.86 -18.62 11.94
N SER A 1008 56.68 -18.30 11.38
CA SER A 1008 55.36 -18.49 12.03
C SER A 1008 55.06 -19.99 12.30
N PRO A 1009 54.17 -20.34 13.26
CA PRO A 1009 52.74 -20.45 12.88
C PRO A 1009 51.65 -20.29 14.00
N THR A 1010 50.43 -19.98 13.55
CA THR A 1010 49.09 -20.40 14.09
C THR A 1010 48.61 -20.04 15.50
N LEU A 1011 47.28 -19.88 15.59
CA LEU A 1011 46.47 -19.53 16.76
C LEU A 1011 46.45 -20.59 17.88
N SER A 1012 46.35 -20.15 19.13
CA SER A 1012 45.44 -20.74 20.13
C SER A 1012 45.15 -19.78 21.30
N SER A 1013 43.86 -19.48 21.52
CA SER A 1013 43.14 -19.26 22.80
C SER A 1013 43.74 -18.53 24.02
N ASP A 1014 42.83 -17.87 24.75
CA ASP A 1014 42.84 -17.53 26.18
C ASP A 1014 43.82 -16.45 26.69
N THR A 1015 43.26 -15.27 26.98
CA THR A 1015 43.42 -14.68 28.33
C THR A 1015 42.15 -13.92 28.71
N SER A 1016 41.60 -14.19 29.89
CA SER A 1016 40.43 -13.50 30.43
C SER A 1016 40.80 -12.14 31.04
N ILE A 1017 39.89 -11.17 30.90
CA ILE A 1017 39.95 -9.87 31.59
C ILE A 1017 38.90 -9.90 32.73
N PRO A 1018 39.24 -9.49 33.96
CA PRO A 1018 38.35 -9.66 35.10
C PRO A 1018 37.22 -8.63 35.14
N GLU A 1019 36.04 -9.08 35.55
CA GLU A 1019 34.90 -8.21 35.87
C GLU A 1019 35.16 -7.39 37.14
N SER A 1020 34.48 -6.24 37.25
CA SER A 1020 34.27 -5.53 38.51
C SER A 1020 32.93 -4.81 38.45
N PRO A 1021 32.12 -4.84 39.52
CA PRO A 1021 30.70 -4.46 39.45
C PRO A 1021 30.50 -2.95 39.53
N GLY A 1022 29.50 -2.46 38.79
CA GLY A 1022 29.02 -1.08 38.84
C GLY A 1022 27.57 -1.00 38.35
N ASP A 1023 26.66 -0.91 39.32
CA ASP A 1023 25.33 -0.29 39.27
C ASP A 1023 24.57 -0.29 37.93
N ALA A 1024 23.71 -1.31 37.76
CA ALA A 1024 22.62 -1.29 36.79
C ALA A 1024 21.34 -0.80 37.48
N ASP A 1025 20.99 0.48 37.27
CA ASP A 1025 19.68 1.02 37.66
C ASP A 1025 18.58 0.58 36.68
N ASP A 1026 17.33 0.55 37.16
CA ASP A 1026 16.18 -0.10 36.52
C ASP A 1026 15.91 0.41 35.08
N ALA A 1027 16.00 -0.49 34.10
CA ALA A 1027 15.28 -0.39 32.85
C ALA A 1027 13.96 -1.17 33.00
N ASP A 1028 12.82 -0.46 33.04
CA ASP A 1028 11.49 -1.08 33.16
C ASP A 1028 11.19 -1.95 31.92
N ASP A 1029 10.60 -3.12 32.18
CA ASP A 1029 10.36 -4.19 31.20
C ASP A 1029 9.14 -3.87 30.32
N GLU A 1030 9.34 -3.69 29.02
CA GLU A 1030 8.33 -3.13 28.09
C GLU A 1030 8.04 -4.03 26.87
N SER A 1031 8.38 -5.33 26.92
CA SER A 1031 8.33 -6.26 25.75
C SER A 1031 7.20 -7.33 25.75
N ASP A 1032 6.28 -7.31 26.72
CA ASP A 1032 5.13 -8.24 26.78
C ASP A 1032 4.00 -7.83 25.81
N GLU A 1033 4.14 -8.15 24.52
CA GLU A 1033 3.08 -8.00 23.50
C GLU A 1033 2.20 -9.26 23.36
N GLU A 1034 1.00 -9.24 23.96
CA GLU A 1034 -0.10 -10.11 23.54
C GLU A 1034 -0.94 -9.43 22.45
N ASP A 1035 -0.51 -9.52 21.19
CA ASP A 1035 -1.37 -9.18 20.04
C ASP A 1035 -2.52 -10.21 19.93
N ASN A 1036 -3.66 -9.86 20.53
CA ASN A 1036 -4.91 -10.61 20.47
C ASN A 1036 -5.85 -10.09 19.36
N SER A 1037 -5.32 -9.45 18.31
CA SER A 1037 -6.11 -9.04 17.13
C SER A 1037 -6.16 -10.13 16.06
N ASP A 1038 -6.97 -11.17 16.31
CA ASP A 1038 -7.12 -12.36 15.46
C ASP A 1038 -7.91 -12.10 14.14
N GLN A 1039 -7.68 -10.94 13.50
CA GLN A 1039 -8.22 -10.56 12.19
C GLN A 1039 -7.11 -10.05 11.26
N PRO A 1040 -6.93 -10.66 10.06
CA PRO A 1040 -5.89 -10.26 9.13
C PRO A 1040 -6.25 -8.95 8.41
N LEU A 1041 -5.78 -7.82 8.94
CA LEU A 1041 -5.87 -6.51 8.31
C LEU A 1041 -5.19 -6.50 6.94
N GLU A 1042 -5.97 -6.41 5.86
CA GLU A 1042 -5.45 -6.38 4.49
C GLU A 1042 -4.96 -4.97 4.10
N SER A 1043 -3.66 -4.81 3.86
CA SER A 1043 -3.00 -3.58 3.37
C SER A 1043 -2.81 -2.48 4.43
N GLY A 1044 -1.55 -2.21 4.81
CA GLY A 1044 -1.22 -1.17 5.80
C GLY A 1044 -1.54 0.26 5.35
N SER A 1045 -1.54 0.49 4.03
CA SER A 1045 -1.86 1.75 3.36
C SER A 1045 -3.14 2.42 3.86
N ASP A 1046 -4.14 1.61 4.20
CA ASP A 1046 -5.55 2.03 4.34
C ASP A 1046 -5.85 2.61 5.75
N LEU A 1047 -4.79 2.96 6.49
CA LEU A 1047 -4.81 3.53 7.85
C LEU A 1047 -4.18 4.93 7.93
N THR A 1048 -3.80 5.53 6.80
CA THR A 1048 -3.30 6.92 6.77
C THR A 1048 -4.42 7.95 6.72
N VAL A 1049 -4.17 9.10 7.36
CA VAL A 1049 -4.96 10.32 7.15
C VAL A 1049 -4.56 10.90 5.79
N VAL A 1050 -5.50 11.00 4.86
CA VAL A 1050 -5.32 11.72 3.59
C VAL A 1050 -6.08 13.04 3.68
N ILE A 1051 -5.64 14.07 2.97
CA ILE A 1051 -6.35 15.36 2.88
C ILE A 1051 -6.75 15.61 1.43
N ASP A 1052 -8.05 15.82 1.17
CA ASP A 1052 -8.50 16.07 -0.20
C ASP A 1052 -7.90 17.37 -0.75
N SER A 1053 -7.30 17.26 -1.93
CA SER A 1053 -6.58 18.34 -2.62
C SER A 1053 -7.43 19.57 -2.97
N LYS A 1054 -8.77 19.51 -2.92
CA LYS A 1054 -9.68 20.61 -3.32
C LYS A 1054 -10.47 21.22 -2.17
N THR A 1055 -10.82 20.41 -1.18
CA THR A 1055 -11.66 20.79 -0.04
C THR A 1055 -10.86 20.93 1.25
N GLY A 1056 -9.67 20.33 1.36
CA GLY A 1056 -8.88 20.30 2.60
C GLY A 1056 -9.52 19.49 3.72
N LYS A 1057 -10.55 18.70 3.45
CA LYS A 1057 -11.12 17.77 4.43
C LYS A 1057 -10.11 16.67 4.74
N MET A 1058 -10.00 16.30 6.01
CA MET A 1058 -9.31 15.06 6.41
C MET A 1058 -10.16 13.85 6.00
N SER A 1059 -9.82 13.26 4.86
CA SER A 1059 -10.27 11.94 4.46
C SER A 1059 -9.32 10.88 5.02
N ASP A 1060 -9.51 10.56 6.29
CA ASP A 1060 -9.34 9.18 6.77
C ASP A 1060 -9.93 8.20 5.72
N GLU A 1061 -9.21 7.15 5.26
CA GLU A 1061 -9.79 6.07 4.41
C GLU A 1061 -10.90 5.25 5.15
N TRP A 1062 -11.35 5.73 6.32
CA TRP A 1062 -12.52 5.28 7.07
C TRP A 1062 -13.87 5.85 6.55
N TYR A 1063 -13.87 6.88 5.69
CA TYR A 1063 -15.08 7.59 5.22
C TYR A 1063 -15.09 7.87 3.70
N GLU A 1064 -16.25 7.72 3.04
CA GLU A 1064 -16.56 8.31 1.73
C GLU A 1064 -17.89 9.10 1.79
N GLU A 1065 -18.10 10.05 0.87
CA GLU A 1065 -19.22 11.01 0.90
C GLU A 1065 -20.54 10.52 0.24
N ASP A 1066 -20.58 9.28 -0.26
CA ASP A 1066 -21.48 8.88 -1.36
C ASP A 1066 -22.98 8.73 -1.02
N GLU A 1067 -23.40 8.94 0.23
CA GLU A 1067 -24.83 9.05 0.59
C GLU A 1067 -25.44 10.44 0.35
N PHE A 1068 -24.63 11.51 0.26
CA PHE A 1068 -25.15 12.89 0.22
C PHE A 1068 -25.90 13.20 -1.09
N ALA A 1069 -25.61 12.48 -2.17
CA ALA A 1069 -26.33 12.58 -3.44
C ALA A 1069 -27.74 11.96 -3.39
N VAL A 1070 -27.96 10.95 -2.56
CA VAL A 1070 -29.23 10.19 -2.49
C VAL A 1070 -30.30 10.95 -1.71
N MET A 1071 -29.94 11.64 -0.64
CA MET A 1071 -30.89 12.46 0.13
C MET A 1071 -31.38 13.72 -0.61
N LEU A 1072 -30.64 14.24 -1.60
CA LEU A 1072 -30.95 15.52 -2.26
C LEU A 1072 -31.97 15.44 -3.41
N GLY A 1073 -32.85 14.43 -3.40
CA GLY A 1073 -34.19 14.49 -4.03
C GLY A 1073 -34.25 14.59 -5.56
N LYS A 1074 -33.12 14.48 -6.28
CA LYS A 1074 -33.11 14.41 -7.73
C LYS A 1074 -33.46 12.99 -8.18
N ALA A 1075 -34.68 12.82 -8.65
CA ALA A 1075 -35.17 11.56 -9.19
C ALA A 1075 -34.31 11.09 -10.38
N VAL A 1076 -33.37 10.19 -10.11
CA VAL A 1076 -32.81 9.26 -11.10
C VAL A 1076 -33.79 8.09 -11.18
N ASP A 1077 -34.20 7.74 -12.40
CA ASP A 1077 -35.26 6.78 -12.68
C ASP A 1077 -34.79 5.34 -12.44
N ASN A 1078 -34.69 4.96 -11.16
CA ASN A 1078 -34.46 3.58 -10.73
C ASN A 1078 -35.70 2.76 -11.06
N GLY A 1079 -35.71 2.13 -12.24
CA GLY A 1079 -36.65 1.07 -12.57
C GLY A 1079 -36.53 -0.05 -11.55
N GLY A 1080 -37.50 -0.12 -10.63
CA GLY A 1080 -37.35 -0.86 -9.38
C GLY A 1080 -37.47 -2.37 -9.53
N ASP A 1081 -36.60 -3.07 -8.83
CA ASP A 1081 -36.89 -4.41 -8.31
C ASP A 1081 -37.61 -4.25 -6.96
N GLY A 1082 -38.65 -5.06 -6.75
CA GLY A 1082 -39.43 -5.10 -5.50
C GLY A 1082 -40.23 -6.39 -5.45
N ASP A 1083 -40.09 -7.13 -4.35
CA ASP A 1083 -40.54 -8.52 -4.23
C ASP A 1083 -42.06 -8.67 -4.05
N SER A 1084 -42.61 -9.77 -4.58
CA SER A 1084 -43.29 -10.79 -3.74
C SER A 1084 -43.70 -12.06 -4.48
N ASP A 1085 -43.37 -13.19 -3.85
CA ASP A 1085 -44.15 -14.43 -3.64
C ASP A 1085 -45.21 -14.92 -4.66
N SER A 1086 -45.08 -16.20 -5.01
CA SER A 1086 -46.25 -17.11 -5.16
C SER A 1086 -45.84 -18.56 -4.91
N GLU A 1087 -46.49 -19.21 -3.94
CA GLU A 1087 -46.43 -20.65 -3.67
C GLU A 1087 -47.21 -21.45 -4.73
N ASP A 1088 -46.93 -22.75 -4.87
CA ASP A 1088 -47.86 -23.77 -5.40
C ASP A 1088 -47.34 -25.17 -4.99
N GLU A 1089 -48.17 -25.98 -4.35
CA GLU A 1089 -47.81 -27.30 -3.80
C GLU A 1089 -48.37 -28.49 -4.61
N GLU A 1090 -47.67 -29.63 -4.53
CA GLU A 1090 -48.20 -31.01 -4.62
C GLU A 1090 -48.81 -31.52 -5.97
N PRO A 1091 -49.10 -32.85 -6.14
CA PRO A 1091 -49.05 -33.95 -5.16
C PRO A 1091 -48.14 -35.15 -5.51
N GLU A 1092 -48.12 -36.12 -4.59
CA GLU A 1092 -47.36 -37.38 -4.58
C GLU A 1092 -47.79 -38.42 -5.64
N SER A 1093 -46.89 -39.38 -5.93
CA SER A 1093 -47.28 -40.81 -6.03
C SER A 1093 -46.06 -41.76 -5.93
N ASP A 1094 -46.19 -42.78 -5.08
CA ASP A 1094 -45.22 -43.84 -4.74
C ASP A 1094 -44.46 -44.52 -5.91
N GLN A 1095 -43.26 -45.06 -5.62
CA GLN A 1095 -43.10 -46.52 -5.42
C GLN A 1095 -41.70 -46.94 -4.90
N TYR A 1096 -41.74 -48.05 -4.16
CA TYR A 1096 -40.71 -49.00 -3.70
C TYR A 1096 -39.45 -49.14 -4.62
N GLU A 1097 -38.30 -49.61 -4.14
CA GLU A 1097 -38.10 -50.64 -3.10
C GLU A 1097 -36.69 -50.57 -2.47
N SER A 1098 -36.51 -51.16 -1.28
CA SER A 1098 -35.21 -51.33 -0.62
C SER A 1098 -34.93 -52.81 -0.36
N GLU A 1099 -33.78 -53.31 -0.81
CA GLU A 1099 -33.24 -54.59 -0.32
C GLU A 1099 -31.70 -54.60 -0.37
N SER A 1100 -31.09 -55.58 0.30
CA SER A 1100 -29.75 -55.46 0.90
C SER A 1100 -28.91 -56.75 0.85
N GLU A 1101 -27.69 -56.68 1.40
CA GLU A 1101 -26.78 -57.81 1.72
C GLU A 1101 -26.07 -58.48 0.52
N GLY A 1102 -24.94 -59.17 0.80
CA GLY A 1102 -24.16 -59.91 -0.22
C GLY A 1102 -22.63 -59.87 -0.01
N GLU A 1103 -22.13 -60.69 0.91
CA GLU A 1103 -20.72 -60.86 1.30
C GLU A 1103 -19.74 -61.24 0.15
N GLU A 1104 -18.61 -60.53 0.03
CA GLU A 1104 -17.21 -61.06 0.20
C GLU A 1104 -16.15 -59.94 0.16
#